data_AF-A0A917FPE0-F1
#
_entry.id   AF-A0A917FPE0-F1
#
_cell.length_a   1.000
_cell.length_b   1.000
_cell.length_c   1.000
_cell.angle_alpha   90.00
_cell.angle_beta   90.00
_cell.angle_gamma   90.00
#
_symmetry.space_group_name_H-M   'P 1'
#
loop_
_entity.id
_entity.type
_entity.pdbx_description
1 polymer ?
#
loop_
_entity_poly.entity_id
_entity_poly.type
_entity_poly.pdbx_seq_one_letter_code
_entity_poly.pdbx_strand_id
1 'polypeptide(L)'
;MKQIASQKTCLLIGLLSLLIIGKTNAQVCRVSVNGTSSASGASWQQTKDLQSALNNPAQCTEIWVKSGTYYPTAGTDRDISFTIKHNVKLYGGFYGTETTRSQRDPINNKAVLSGNIGSPSDSIDNSRRVIHIFSNSVGTRIGSSTKIDGFIIRDGNSYSSNGAGMSCIAISDGWCEPNIHNVDFVSNFAQNGGAIYLYADDGMRSQPNFVNVRFISNRAFSYTQGHGNGGAVYIHTGYTGNSQVNPFFHENEFLNNMAQEQGGAIYNSSNNDGEVHMPVAYSTFSGNSAKLGGAIANESHNYSELIIYNSTFYNNSAETGGAIYDGDYRHTTDLNNVTLADNSASVSGGAIHNVHYNLHINNSILWGNTAPLGSQITLDDADVRAYYSVIQGGCNAIASLSASNRLCQMIYTTDPKLGSLAMNGGFTRTMLLGTGSSAINKGDTLECLNKDQRGIARPQNGQCDVGAVEMLQSCRVTSNGSASANGSDWQAQAMDLQTALTTPSCREVWIKTGTYKPTNTTNRSLSFTVQPGVTVMGGFAGTEDSPNERDVENNPVILSGDIGHANDPVDNSYHVLYLDGTQGTKILANTVIMDLEIHDGYGSLGSFDFPNNSGAGLFCDGSGTGNACSPYIANVRFYNNQTPGGSGGALFNQANNEGESQPQLMNVIFEDNSTQYNGGAMYNNGLNSGNSSPVVVNGTFLNNTAGNGGGAIYNNGNHGRSSGTFLLSRFSSNQADYGGAVYNSGQDLGMSNPVFSDVTFNSNVANFDGGAFYSAGWNSGQSQPVIKNVNFKSNTAIRGGALFLHDSAALGTAQISNSTFDQNSAVDGGALYNDGENGTAHPTISNTTFYGNSALDNGGAIHNNGEDGDSSPDLLNVTFSGNQANYGAAMFSTGGLNGVSSPTMRHIIMWGNTATTEGDTVYHSQAESTIDDSILEYGCPNVGYGHTNCTNIIDQNPLLGPLADNGGHSKTMLPAPNSPAIDAGDNNHCPGEDQRGESRPKGLACDIGSVETDQQGPSDIIFKDGFDN
;
A
#
# COMPACT_ATOMS: atom_id res chain seq x y z
N MET A 1 -14.53 62.83 68.24
CA MET A 1 -14.77 61.88 69.35
C MET A 1 -15.57 60.71 68.79
N LYS A 2 -15.31 59.50 69.30
CA LYS A 2 -15.79 58.20 68.79
C LYS A 2 -17.25 58.17 68.30
N GLN A 3 -17.43 57.33 67.27
CA GLN A 3 -18.52 56.37 67.04
C GLN A 3 -19.63 56.69 66.00
N ILE A 4 -19.80 55.69 65.12
CA ILE A 4 -20.96 55.29 64.28
C ILE A 4 -20.93 55.67 62.79
N ALA A 5 -20.92 54.59 61.97
CA ALA A 5 -21.37 54.41 60.58
C ALA A 5 -20.69 55.14 59.41
N SER A 6 -20.01 54.36 58.56
CA SER A 6 -20.42 54.17 57.15
C SER A 6 -19.54 53.12 56.45
N GLN A 7 -20.11 51.92 56.26
CA GLN A 7 -19.68 50.95 55.26
C GLN A 7 -19.76 51.57 53.86
N LYS A 8 -18.66 51.50 53.11
CA LYS A 8 -18.56 51.22 51.66
C LYS A 8 -17.15 51.61 51.24
N THR A 9 -16.34 50.61 50.92
CA THR A 9 -15.42 50.50 49.77
C THR A 9 -14.38 49.43 50.12
N CYS A 10 -14.71 48.17 49.84
CA CYS A 10 -13.79 47.04 49.62
C CYS A 10 -14.65 45.81 49.31
N LEU A 11 -15.21 45.78 48.11
CA LEU A 11 -15.76 44.58 47.49
C LEU A 11 -14.77 44.18 46.39
N LEU A 12 -14.49 42.88 46.26
CA LEU A 12 -13.58 42.22 45.31
C LEU A 12 -12.08 42.43 45.57
N ILE A 13 -11.45 41.61 46.43
CA ILE A 13 -10.29 40.73 46.14
C ILE A 13 -10.18 39.70 47.31
N GLY A 14 -11.18 38.86 47.49
CA GLY A 14 -11.23 37.98 48.67
C GLY A 14 -12.16 36.78 48.50
N LEU A 15 -12.04 36.09 47.37
CA LEU A 15 -12.65 34.78 47.11
C LEU A 15 -12.13 34.27 45.76
N LEU A 16 -10.88 33.77 45.72
CA LEU A 16 -10.42 32.75 44.76
C LEU A 16 -8.98 32.34 45.11
N SER A 17 -8.82 31.63 46.22
CA SER A 17 -7.61 30.84 46.47
C SER A 17 -7.99 29.49 47.05
N LEU A 18 -9.02 28.87 46.46
CA LEU A 18 -9.13 27.42 46.46
C LEU A 18 -8.11 26.91 45.43
N LEU A 19 -7.27 25.98 45.89
CA LEU A 19 -6.40 25.16 45.06
C LEU A 19 -7.18 24.61 43.85
N ILE A 20 -6.99 25.21 42.67
CA ILE A 20 -7.07 24.47 41.42
C ILE A 20 -5.64 24.01 41.17
N ILE A 21 -5.26 22.89 41.80
CA ILE A 21 -4.26 22.02 41.17
C ILE A 21 -4.98 21.54 39.92
N GLY A 22 -4.77 22.23 38.80
CA GLY A 22 -5.20 21.74 37.51
C GLY A 22 -4.55 20.38 37.32
N LYS A 23 -5.33 19.31 37.38
CA LYS A 23 -4.87 18.03 36.85
C LYS A 23 -4.56 18.29 35.38
N THR A 24 -3.28 18.33 35.04
CA THR A 24 -2.84 18.28 33.66
C THR A 24 -3.32 16.95 33.10
N ASN A 25 -4.34 16.97 32.24
CA ASN A 25 -4.80 15.76 31.58
C ASN A 25 -3.72 15.33 30.58
N ALA A 26 -3.39 14.04 30.60
CA ALA A 26 -2.56 13.44 29.58
C ALA A 26 -3.24 13.61 28.20
N GLN A 27 -2.46 14.01 27.20
CA GLN A 27 -2.91 14.20 25.82
C GLN A 27 -1.97 13.48 24.84
N VAL A 28 -2.44 13.31 23.61
CA VAL A 28 -1.57 12.93 22.48
C VAL A 28 -0.75 14.14 22.07
N CYS A 29 0.57 14.04 22.12
CA CYS A 29 1.49 15.09 21.72
C CYS A 29 2.03 14.83 20.30
N ARG A 30 1.86 15.81 19.42
CA ARG A 30 2.35 15.81 18.04
C ARG A 30 3.71 16.50 17.97
N VAL A 31 4.66 15.81 17.36
CA VAL A 31 6.07 16.22 17.29
C VAL A 31 6.51 16.33 15.84
N SER A 32 7.27 17.38 15.54
CA SER A 32 7.92 17.57 14.24
C SER A 32 9.37 18.03 14.40
N VAL A 33 10.19 17.87 13.36
CA VAL A 33 11.60 18.30 13.35
C VAL A 33 11.75 19.79 13.68
N ASN A 34 10.79 20.61 13.21
CA ASN A 34 10.75 22.05 13.45
C ASN A 34 9.86 22.45 14.64
N GLY A 35 9.47 21.48 15.48
CA GLY A 35 8.69 21.75 16.68
C GLY A 35 9.46 22.60 17.68
N THR A 36 8.74 23.28 18.57
CA THR A 36 9.35 24.15 19.59
C THR A 36 9.05 23.67 21.00
N SER A 37 9.94 24.00 21.95
CA SER A 37 9.79 23.57 23.34
C SER A 37 8.58 24.18 24.04
N SER A 38 8.14 25.37 23.61
CA SER A 38 6.98 26.09 24.14
C SER A 38 5.64 25.64 23.54
N ALA A 39 5.62 24.97 22.38
CA ALA A 39 4.39 24.52 21.75
C ALA A 39 3.66 23.47 22.60
N SER A 40 2.33 23.41 22.49
CA SER A 40 1.50 22.51 23.31
C SER A 40 1.60 21.03 22.88
N GLY A 41 1.86 20.75 21.59
CA GLY A 41 1.78 19.42 21.00
C GLY A 41 0.34 18.94 20.75
N ALA A 42 -0.69 19.74 21.04
CA ALA A 42 -2.08 19.28 20.96
C ALA A 42 -2.57 19.08 19.51
N SER A 43 -1.96 19.74 18.52
CA SER A 43 -2.29 19.62 17.09
C SER A 43 -1.04 19.69 16.21
N TRP A 44 -1.18 19.36 14.92
CA TRP A 44 -0.09 19.43 13.94
C TRP A 44 0.33 20.86 13.58
N GLN A 45 -0.49 21.88 13.91
CA GLN A 45 -0.12 23.30 13.81
C GLN A 45 0.65 23.79 15.04
N GLN A 46 0.70 23.01 16.12
CA GLN A 46 1.33 23.34 17.40
C GLN A 46 2.29 22.22 17.82
N THR A 47 3.15 21.74 16.91
CA THR A 47 4.05 20.62 17.21
C THR A 47 5.15 20.99 18.19
N LYS A 48 5.40 20.11 19.15
CA LYS A 48 6.51 20.22 20.10
C LYS A 48 7.78 19.58 19.53
N ASP A 49 8.96 19.99 19.99
CA ASP A 49 10.19 19.21 19.74
C ASP A 49 10.17 17.90 20.56
N LEU A 50 10.88 16.88 20.05
CA LEU A 50 10.85 15.54 20.64
C LEU A 50 11.41 15.51 22.07
N GLN A 51 12.51 16.21 22.33
CA GLN A 51 13.17 16.21 23.62
C GLN A 51 12.26 16.80 24.71
N SER A 52 11.59 17.91 24.40
CA SER A 52 10.62 18.54 25.30
C SER A 52 9.39 17.67 25.54
N ALA A 53 8.90 16.93 24.53
CA ALA A 53 7.77 16.02 24.69
C ALA A 53 8.12 14.86 25.64
N LEU A 54 9.28 14.22 25.45
CA LEU A 54 9.79 13.15 26.31
C LEU A 54 10.08 13.61 27.74
N ASN A 55 10.47 14.88 27.91
CA ASN A 55 10.73 15.45 29.22
C ASN A 55 9.46 15.70 30.05
N ASN A 56 8.26 15.70 29.45
CA ASN A 56 6.99 15.95 30.11
C ASN A 56 5.98 14.78 29.98
N PRO A 57 6.29 13.59 30.54
CA PRO A 57 5.49 12.37 30.36
C PRO A 57 4.11 12.43 31.04
N ALA A 58 3.89 13.35 31.98
CA ALA A 58 2.58 13.54 32.62
C ALA A 58 1.56 14.17 31.65
N GLN A 59 2.04 15.01 30.72
CA GLN A 59 1.23 15.64 29.68
C GLN A 59 1.26 14.85 28.37
N CYS A 60 2.41 14.28 28.01
CA CYS A 60 2.63 13.57 26.75
C CYS A 60 2.85 12.07 26.98
N THR A 61 1.80 11.34 27.37
CA THR A 61 1.86 9.88 27.53
C THR A 61 1.86 9.15 26.19
N GLU A 62 1.30 9.75 25.15
CA GLU A 62 1.34 9.26 23.78
C GLU A 62 1.92 10.34 22.87
N ILE A 63 2.95 10.00 22.10
CA ILE A 63 3.72 10.92 21.27
C ILE A 63 3.68 10.41 19.83
N TRP A 64 3.15 11.24 18.93
CA TRP A 64 3.09 10.99 17.49
C TRP A 64 4.18 11.82 16.79
N VAL A 65 5.10 11.13 16.13
CA VAL A 65 6.28 11.74 15.53
C VAL A 65 6.11 11.80 14.02
N LYS A 66 6.08 13.02 13.48
CA LYS A 66 6.05 13.27 12.04
C LYS A 66 7.32 12.73 11.36
N SER A 67 7.22 12.29 10.12
CA SER A 67 8.34 11.88 9.28
C SER A 67 9.46 12.92 9.29
N GLY A 68 10.70 12.46 9.38
CA GLY A 68 11.88 13.32 9.48
C GLY A 68 12.96 12.72 10.38
N THR A 69 14.10 13.41 10.47
CA THR A 69 15.23 13.00 11.29
C THR A 69 15.33 13.87 12.53
N TYR A 70 15.42 13.22 13.68
CA TYR A 70 15.48 13.84 15.00
C TYR A 70 16.81 13.50 15.67
N TYR A 71 17.45 14.53 16.20
CA TYR A 71 18.73 14.42 16.89
C TYR A 71 18.55 14.68 18.39
N PRO A 72 19.25 13.96 19.29
CA PRO A 72 19.14 14.18 20.73
C PRO A 72 19.45 15.62 21.16
N THR A 73 20.32 16.31 20.41
CA THR A 73 20.70 17.70 20.66
C THR A 73 21.06 18.39 19.34
N ALA A 74 20.90 19.71 19.30
CA ALA A 74 21.43 20.56 18.24
C ALA A 74 22.91 20.95 18.49
N GLY A 75 23.44 20.66 19.68
CA GLY A 75 24.84 20.87 20.03
C GLY A 75 25.73 19.66 19.71
N THR A 76 26.93 19.65 20.30
CA THR A 76 27.95 18.59 20.12
C THR A 76 28.14 17.72 21.35
N ASP A 77 27.26 17.84 22.35
CA ASP A 77 27.32 17.01 23.57
C ASP A 77 26.82 15.60 23.28
N ARG A 78 27.76 14.66 23.25
CA ARG A 78 27.55 13.26 22.90
C ARG A 78 26.81 12.46 23.96
N ASP A 79 26.73 12.97 25.19
CA ASP A 79 26.12 12.27 26.31
C ASP A 79 24.61 12.55 26.39
N ILE A 80 24.08 13.44 25.53
CA ILE A 80 22.65 13.69 25.40
C ILE A 80 22.00 12.59 24.54
N SER A 81 20.91 12.03 25.06
CA SER A 81 20.09 10.98 24.43
C SER A 81 18.60 11.26 24.58
N PHE A 82 17.78 10.65 23.72
CA PHE A 82 16.34 10.57 23.95
C PHE A 82 16.04 9.62 25.12
N THR A 83 15.61 10.18 26.25
CA THR A 83 15.28 9.38 27.44
C THR A 83 13.81 9.01 27.44
N ILE A 84 13.52 7.70 27.39
CA ILE A 84 12.15 7.19 27.41
C ILE A 84 11.75 6.87 28.85
N LYS A 85 10.63 7.44 29.29
CA LYS A 85 10.10 7.32 30.66
C LYS A 85 8.95 6.33 30.71
N HIS A 86 8.57 5.94 31.92
CA HIS A 86 7.46 5.03 32.18
C HIS A 86 6.15 5.54 31.54
N ASN A 87 5.34 4.63 30.98
CA ASN A 87 4.06 4.90 30.33
C ASN A 87 4.10 5.81 29.08
N VAL A 88 5.29 6.09 28.53
CA VAL A 88 5.41 6.83 27.27
C VAL A 88 5.24 5.86 26.10
N LYS A 89 4.30 6.17 25.21
CA LYS A 89 4.09 5.48 23.93
C LYS A 89 4.56 6.38 22.80
N LEU A 90 5.70 6.04 22.22
CA LEU A 90 6.34 6.77 21.14
C LEU A 90 6.03 6.08 19.81
N TYR A 91 5.32 6.76 18.92
CA TYR A 91 4.91 6.24 17.60
C TYR A 91 5.48 7.11 16.47
N GLY A 92 6.21 6.48 15.54
CA GLY A 92 6.60 7.06 14.26
C GLY A 92 5.64 6.64 13.15
N GLY A 93 5.77 7.28 11.98
CA GLY A 93 4.96 6.96 10.81
C GLY A 93 3.91 8.01 10.41
N PHE A 94 4.00 9.25 10.90
CA PHE A 94 3.00 10.28 10.62
C PHE A 94 3.45 11.27 9.54
N TYR A 95 2.56 11.65 8.64
CA TYR A 95 2.74 12.72 7.65
C TYR A 95 2.52 14.11 8.26
N GLY A 96 1.67 14.21 9.29
CA GLY A 96 1.38 15.45 10.00
C GLY A 96 -0.01 16.04 9.72
N THR A 97 -0.96 15.22 9.28
CA THR A 97 -2.37 15.59 9.06
C THR A 97 -3.33 14.68 9.81
N GLU A 98 -2.82 13.63 10.45
CA GLU A 98 -3.60 12.57 11.06
C GLU A 98 -4.36 13.03 12.29
N THR A 99 -5.61 12.62 12.39
CA THR A 99 -6.50 12.81 13.54
C THR A 99 -6.56 11.58 14.44
N THR A 100 -6.24 10.38 13.92
CA THR A 100 -6.21 9.11 14.68
C THR A 100 -4.89 8.35 14.46
N ARG A 101 -4.48 7.51 15.42
CA ARG A 101 -3.23 6.73 15.33
C ARG A 101 -3.24 5.72 14.18
N SER A 102 -4.42 5.20 13.80
CA SER A 102 -4.56 4.20 12.74
C SER A 102 -4.26 4.75 11.34
N GLN A 103 -4.31 6.07 11.16
CA GLN A 103 -3.95 6.73 9.89
C GLN A 103 -2.44 6.76 9.62
N ARG A 104 -1.60 6.39 10.60
CA ARG A 104 -0.14 6.37 10.43
C ARG A 104 0.24 5.36 9.33
N ASP A 105 1.26 5.72 8.56
CA ASP A 105 1.90 4.86 7.56
C ASP A 105 3.41 4.81 7.82
N PRO A 106 3.89 3.87 8.66
CA PRO A 106 5.31 3.79 9.02
C PRO A 106 6.22 3.35 7.86
N ILE A 107 5.65 2.82 6.77
CA ILE A 107 6.41 2.37 5.59
C ILE A 107 6.84 3.60 4.79
N ASN A 108 5.90 4.51 4.51
CA ASN A 108 6.14 5.69 3.69
C ASN A 108 6.59 6.92 4.50
N ASN A 109 6.10 7.11 5.73
CA ASN A 109 6.36 8.29 6.54
C ASN A 109 7.44 8.04 7.61
N LYS A 110 8.68 7.77 7.18
CA LYS A 110 9.79 7.34 8.05
C LYS A 110 10.15 8.40 9.11
N ALA A 111 10.15 7.99 10.37
CA ALA A 111 10.69 8.76 11.49
C ALA A 111 12.05 8.17 11.91
N VAL A 112 13.09 9.00 11.90
CA VAL A 112 14.48 8.60 12.16
C VAL A 112 14.97 9.27 13.44
N LEU A 113 15.46 8.48 14.39
CA LEU A 113 16.21 8.94 15.56
C LEU A 113 17.69 8.70 15.28
N SER A 114 18.45 9.76 15.05
CA SER A 114 19.86 9.67 14.64
C SER A 114 20.80 10.23 15.70
N GLY A 115 21.88 9.50 15.96
CA GLY A 115 23.00 9.97 16.78
C GLY A 115 23.96 10.90 16.04
N ASN A 116 23.75 11.18 14.75
CA ASN A 116 24.64 12.01 13.93
C ASN A 116 24.53 13.51 14.28
N ILE A 117 25.05 13.88 15.45
CA ILE A 117 25.15 15.26 15.93
C ILE A 117 26.49 15.86 15.50
N GLY A 118 26.58 17.19 15.47
CA GLY A 118 27.81 17.86 15.04
C GLY A 118 27.97 17.83 13.51
N SER A 119 29.08 17.27 13.03
CA SER A 119 29.45 17.23 11.61
C SER A 119 28.91 15.96 10.94
N PRO A 120 28.03 16.06 9.92
CA PRO A 120 27.39 14.89 9.31
C PRO A 120 28.33 13.82 8.72
N SER A 121 29.60 14.17 8.46
CA SER A 121 30.62 13.30 7.88
C SER A 121 31.61 12.74 8.90
N ASP A 122 31.55 13.18 10.16
CA ASP A 122 32.37 12.66 11.25
C ASP A 122 31.50 11.76 12.12
N SER A 123 31.94 10.54 12.38
CA SER A 123 31.21 9.63 13.28
C SER A 123 31.68 9.73 14.73
N ILE A 124 32.80 10.44 14.97
CA ILE A 124 33.44 10.56 16.27
C ILE A 124 32.67 11.52 17.18
N ASP A 125 31.97 12.50 16.62
CA ASP A 125 31.13 13.44 17.37
C ASP A 125 29.66 12.97 17.50
N ASN A 126 29.28 11.85 16.89
CA ASN A 126 27.96 11.26 17.10
C ASN A 126 27.66 10.97 18.58
N SER A 127 26.39 11.08 18.97
CA SER A 127 25.89 10.69 20.29
C SER A 127 26.35 9.28 20.66
N ARG A 128 26.82 9.12 21.89
CA ARG A 128 27.23 7.80 22.41
C ARG A 128 26.07 6.82 22.52
N ARG A 129 24.87 7.36 22.64
CA ARG A 129 23.62 6.63 22.73
C ARG A 129 22.48 7.45 22.14
N VAL A 130 21.66 6.86 21.27
CA VAL A 130 20.49 7.54 20.71
C VAL A 130 19.32 7.51 21.69
N ILE A 131 18.98 6.33 22.20
CA ILE A 131 17.90 6.13 23.18
C ILE A 131 18.44 5.63 24.52
N HIS A 132 18.07 6.29 25.61
CA HIS A 132 18.46 5.89 26.96
C HIS A 132 17.22 5.51 27.79
N ILE A 133 17.14 4.24 28.19
CA ILE A 133 16.14 3.73 29.13
C ILE A 133 16.87 3.25 30.38
N PHE A 134 16.66 3.95 31.48
CA PHE A 134 17.37 3.74 32.74
C PHE A 134 16.40 3.79 33.91
N SER A 135 16.34 2.69 34.66
CA SER A 135 15.48 2.53 35.83
C SER A 135 16.34 2.22 37.06
N ASN A 136 16.30 3.09 38.06
CA ASN A 136 17.15 3.00 39.26
C ASN A 136 16.39 3.19 40.59
N SER A 137 15.06 3.12 40.54
CA SER A 137 14.16 3.24 41.69
C SER A 137 12.74 2.85 41.34
N VAL A 138 11.90 2.56 42.36
CA VAL A 138 10.48 2.19 42.21
C VAL A 138 9.68 3.20 41.35
N GLY A 139 9.99 4.50 41.45
CA GLY A 139 9.30 5.56 40.68
C GLY A 139 9.71 5.65 39.20
N THR A 140 10.72 4.90 38.77
CA THR A 140 11.27 4.90 37.41
C THR A 140 11.10 3.56 36.69
N ARG A 141 10.30 2.63 37.25
CA ARG A 141 10.04 1.31 36.65
C ARG A 141 9.44 1.49 35.27
N ILE A 142 10.11 1.01 34.23
CA ILE A 142 9.61 1.01 32.86
C ILE A 142 8.89 -0.31 32.66
N GLY A 143 7.56 -0.26 32.53
CA GLY A 143 6.74 -1.45 32.34
C GLY A 143 6.34 -1.63 30.88
N SER A 144 5.64 -2.72 30.60
CA SER A 144 5.13 -3.10 29.27
C SER A 144 4.16 -2.09 28.64
N SER A 145 3.64 -1.14 29.39
CA SER A 145 2.87 -0.01 28.85
C SER A 145 3.72 0.99 28.06
N THR A 146 5.03 1.04 28.28
CA THR A 146 5.98 1.85 27.50
C THR A 146 6.19 1.21 26.13
N LYS A 147 6.06 2.00 25.07
CA LYS A 147 6.14 1.50 23.69
C LYS A 147 7.00 2.39 22.80
N ILE A 148 7.81 1.78 21.94
CA ILE A 148 8.54 2.43 20.85
C ILE A 148 8.15 1.70 19.57
N ASP A 149 7.58 2.41 18.60
CA ASP A 149 6.99 1.77 17.40
C ASP A 149 7.14 2.59 16.12
N GLY A 150 7.71 2.00 15.06
CA GLY A 150 7.79 2.61 13.73
C GLY A 150 8.94 3.60 13.54
N PHE A 151 10.14 3.26 14.03
CA PHE A 151 11.32 4.15 13.98
C PHE A 151 12.53 3.49 13.32
N ILE A 152 13.39 4.32 12.71
CA ILE A 152 14.77 3.96 12.40
C ILE A 152 15.68 4.61 13.45
N ILE A 153 16.45 3.81 14.18
CA ILE A 153 17.41 4.25 15.20
C ILE A 153 18.82 3.99 14.67
N ARG A 154 19.59 5.05 14.46
CA ARG A 154 20.85 4.94 13.72
C ARG A 154 21.95 5.89 14.17
N ASP A 155 23.14 5.60 13.71
CA ASP A 155 24.34 6.44 13.83
C ASP A 155 24.79 6.71 15.28
N GLY A 156 24.32 5.94 16.28
CA GLY A 156 24.94 5.97 17.61
C GLY A 156 26.39 5.47 17.53
N ASN A 157 27.32 6.18 18.17
CA ASN A 157 28.74 5.79 18.15
C ASN A 157 29.38 5.95 19.53
N SER A 158 29.90 4.86 20.12
CA SER A 158 30.74 4.93 21.33
C SER A 158 31.81 3.85 21.38
N TYR A 159 33.06 4.26 21.62
CA TYR A 159 34.21 3.35 21.78
C TYR A 159 34.40 2.80 23.20
N SER A 160 33.64 3.31 24.17
CA SER A 160 33.86 3.05 25.61
C SER A 160 32.57 2.80 26.39
N SER A 161 31.45 2.64 25.68
CA SER A 161 30.16 2.31 26.30
C SER A 161 29.39 1.31 25.46
N ASN A 162 28.36 0.74 26.07
CA ASN A 162 27.54 -0.30 25.46
C ASN A 162 26.21 0.28 24.94
N GLY A 163 25.64 -0.31 23.89
CA GLY A 163 24.29 0.03 23.42
C GLY A 163 24.22 1.44 22.84
N ALA A 164 24.83 1.64 21.66
CA ALA A 164 24.89 2.97 21.05
C ALA A 164 23.58 3.36 20.35
N GLY A 165 22.79 2.41 19.87
CA GLY A 165 21.41 2.68 19.46
C GLY A 165 20.51 2.90 20.68
N MET A 166 20.45 1.93 21.58
CA MET A 166 19.61 1.97 22.78
C MET A 166 20.26 1.25 23.96
N SER A 167 19.93 1.68 25.18
CA SER A 167 20.12 0.85 26.37
C SER A 167 18.83 0.68 27.18
N CYS A 168 18.69 -0.46 27.83
CA CYS A 168 17.61 -0.80 28.75
C CYS A 168 18.23 -1.39 30.03
N ILE A 169 18.39 -0.51 31.02
CA ILE A 169 19.18 -0.76 32.23
C ILE A 169 18.27 -0.69 33.46
N ALA A 170 18.33 -1.72 34.31
CA ALA A 170 17.57 -1.83 35.55
C ALA A 170 18.49 -2.09 36.76
N ILE A 171 18.53 -1.17 37.71
CA ILE A 171 19.30 -1.29 38.98
C ILE A 171 18.46 -0.78 40.15
N SER A 172 18.89 -1.01 41.39
CA SER A 172 18.35 -0.36 42.60
C SER A 172 16.80 -0.23 42.64
N ASP A 173 16.06 -1.33 42.70
CA ASP A 173 14.58 -1.40 42.71
C ASP A 173 13.84 -0.99 41.40
N GLY A 174 14.56 -0.78 40.29
CA GLY A 174 14.04 -0.45 38.96
C GLY A 174 13.76 -1.66 38.06
N TRP A 175 12.91 -1.50 37.03
CA TRP A 175 12.59 -2.51 36.00
C TRP A 175 12.67 -1.90 34.59
N CYS A 176 13.06 -2.68 33.58
CA CYS A 176 13.11 -2.24 32.20
C CYS A 176 12.41 -3.22 31.24
N GLU A 177 11.12 -3.01 30.98
CA GLU A 177 10.26 -3.94 30.24
C GLU A 177 9.47 -3.28 29.09
N PRO A 178 10.07 -2.40 28.24
CA PRO A 178 9.34 -1.76 27.15
C PRO A 178 8.96 -2.74 26.02
N ASN A 179 7.94 -2.38 25.24
CA ASN A 179 7.63 -3.01 23.96
C ASN A 179 8.25 -2.23 22.79
N ILE A 180 9.10 -2.87 21.99
CA ILE A 180 9.78 -2.30 20.83
C ILE A 180 9.30 -3.01 19.56
N HIS A 181 8.50 -2.33 18.75
CA HIS A 181 7.82 -2.96 17.61
C HIS A 181 8.12 -2.22 16.30
N ASN A 182 8.33 -2.91 15.18
CA ASN A 182 8.52 -2.25 13.87
C ASN A 182 9.66 -1.20 13.89
N VAL A 183 10.81 -1.57 14.43
CA VAL A 183 11.97 -0.67 14.60
C VAL A 183 13.17 -1.21 13.85
N ASP A 184 13.93 -0.32 13.21
CA ASP A 184 15.20 -0.65 12.58
C ASP A 184 16.36 -0.05 13.39
N PHE A 185 17.26 -0.88 13.91
CA PHE A 185 18.56 -0.44 14.42
C PHE A 185 19.61 -0.57 13.33
N VAL A 186 20.10 0.57 12.82
CA VAL A 186 20.94 0.61 11.62
C VAL A 186 22.29 1.27 11.91
N SER A 187 23.38 0.57 11.59
CA SER A 187 24.74 1.13 11.59
C SER A 187 25.16 1.79 12.91
N ASN A 188 24.72 1.24 14.04
CA ASN A 188 25.17 1.71 15.35
C ASN A 188 26.48 1.01 15.73
N PHE A 189 27.36 1.76 16.38
CA PHE A 189 28.70 1.33 16.74
C PHE A 189 28.91 1.50 18.25
N ALA A 190 29.22 0.42 18.96
CA ALA A 190 29.49 0.45 20.40
C ALA A 190 30.73 -0.37 20.75
N GLN A 191 31.19 -0.30 22.01
CA GLN A 191 32.13 -1.28 22.52
C GLN A 191 31.48 -2.67 22.57
N ASN A 192 30.31 -2.76 23.21
CA ASN A 192 29.46 -3.96 23.21
C ASN A 192 28.02 -3.60 22.86
N GLY A 193 27.32 -4.46 22.15
CA GLY A 193 25.92 -4.21 21.78
C GLY A 193 25.82 -3.00 20.86
N GLY A 194 26.30 -3.12 19.62
CA GLY A 194 26.34 -2.00 18.68
C GLY A 194 25.00 -1.25 18.63
N ALA A 195 23.91 -2.00 18.52
CA ALA A 195 22.56 -1.48 18.63
C ALA A 195 22.08 -1.36 20.08
N ILE A 196 22.04 -2.45 20.84
CA ILE A 196 21.33 -2.52 22.12
C ILE A 196 22.21 -3.07 23.24
N TYR A 197 22.10 -2.44 24.42
CA TYR A 197 22.59 -2.98 25.68
C TYR A 197 21.46 -3.26 26.67
N LEU A 198 21.34 -4.50 27.13
CA LEU A 198 20.39 -4.94 28.14
C LEU A 198 21.14 -5.32 29.42
N TYR A 199 20.76 -4.69 30.54
CA TYR A 199 21.43 -4.92 31.82
C TYR A 199 20.48 -4.89 33.00
N ALA A 200 20.70 -5.81 33.94
CA ALA A 200 20.07 -5.78 35.25
C ALA A 200 21.07 -6.15 36.36
N ASP A 201 20.99 -5.47 37.50
CA ASP A 201 21.79 -5.73 38.71
C ASP A 201 20.96 -5.58 39.98
N ASP A 202 21.50 -5.94 41.15
CA ASP A 202 20.83 -5.83 42.46
C ASP A 202 19.48 -6.57 42.54
N GLY A 203 19.32 -7.67 41.82
CA GLY A 203 18.09 -8.48 41.77
C GLY A 203 16.97 -7.90 40.91
N MET A 204 17.32 -6.96 40.03
CA MET A 204 16.38 -6.29 39.14
C MET A 204 16.15 -7.06 37.84
N ARG A 205 15.24 -6.53 37.02
CA ARG A 205 14.77 -7.19 35.80
C ARG A 205 14.81 -6.28 34.59
N SER A 206 15.38 -6.76 33.49
CA SER A 206 15.35 -6.12 32.17
C SER A 206 14.79 -7.13 31.15
N GLN A 207 13.54 -6.91 30.72
CA GLN A 207 12.76 -7.87 29.91
C GLN A 207 12.02 -7.17 28.76
N PRO A 208 12.73 -6.47 27.86
CA PRO A 208 12.10 -5.85 26.70
C PRO A 208 11.55 -6.89 25.72
N ASN A 209 10.45 -6.53 25.05
CA ASN A 209 9.84 -7.34 24.00
C ASN A 209 10.14 -6.73 22.62
N PHE A 210 10.80 -7.49 21.75
CA PHE A 210 11.16 -7.09 20.39
C PHE A 210 10.32 -7.86 19.37
N VAL A 211 9.45 -7.15 18.67
CA VAL A 211 8.56 -7.71 17.64
C VAL A 211 8.75 -6.99 16.32
N ASN A 212 9.08 -7.72 15.24
CA ASN A 212 9.31 -7.12 13.93
C ASN A 212 10.38 -6.01 13.96
N VAL A 213 11.53 -6.31 14.56
CA VAL A 213 12.68 -5.41 14.68
C VAL A 213 13.81 -5.90 13.79
N ARG A 214 14.44 -4.97 13.07
CA ARG A 214 15.60 -5.27 12.21
C ARG A 214 16.87 -4.68 12.80
N PHE A 215 17.91 -5.48 12.90
CA PHE A 215 19.24 -5.10 13.32
C PHE A 215 20.18 -5.21 12.13
N ILE A 216 20.54 -4.07 11.56
CA ILE A 216 21.22 -4.00 10.26
C ILE A 216 22.59 -3.35 10.42
N SER A 217 23.65 -4.10 10.10
CA SER A 217 25.01 -3.58 10.02
C SER A 217 25.53 -2.91 11.29
N ASN A 218 25.06 -3.33 12.46
CA ASN A 218 25.57 -2.84 13.74
C ASN A 218 26.90 -3.50 14.09
N ARG A 219 27.75 -2.77 14.81
CA ARG A 219 29.13 -3.18 15.07
C ARG A 219 29.51 -3.03 16.54
N ALA A 220 30.16 -4.05 17.09
CA ALA A 220 30.79 -4.03 18.40
C ALA A 220 32.31 -4.20 18.26
N PHE A 221 33.07 -3.20 18.70
CA PHE A 221 34.54 -3.23 18.61
C PHE A 221 35.17 -2.43 19.74
N SER A 222 36.21 -2.99 20.35
CA SER A 222 36.96 -2.36 21.44
C SER A 222 38.37 -1.95 21.00
N TYR A 223 38.71 -0.67 21.19
CA TYR A 223 40.07 -0.14 20.97
C TYR A 223 40.91 -0.11 22.25
N THR A 224 40.34 -0.55 23.38
CA THR A 224 40.99 -0.62 24.70
C THR A 224 40.91 -2.06 25.25
N GLN A 225 41.42 -2.35 26.45
CA GLN A 225 41.50 -3.71 27.01
C GLN A 225 40.14 -4.43 27.27
N GLY A 226 39.02 -3.95 26.73
CA GLY A 226 37.72 -4.63 26.80
C GLY A 226 37.41 -5.52 25.59
N HIS A 227 36.36 -6.32 25.69
CA HIS A 227 35.86 -7.19 24.64
C HIS A 227 34.88 -6.44 23.73
N GLY A 228 34.82 -6.83 22.45
CA GLY A 228 33.90 -6.27 21.45
C GLY A 228 32.77 -7.25 21.14
N ASN A 229 31.79 -7.34 22.03
CA ASN A 229 30.78 -8.41 22.03
C ASN A 229 29.38 -7.92 21.59
N GLY A 230 28.61 -8.80 20.95
CA GLY A 230 27.22 -8.53 20.59
C GLY A 230 27.13 -7.45 19.51
N GLY A 231 27.40 -7.78 18.25
CA GLY A 231 27.47 -6.78 17.18
C GLY A 231 26.17 -5.96 17.06
N ALA A 232 25.02 -6.58 17.28
CA ALA A 232 23.76 -5.89 17.50
C ALA A 232 23.42 -5.76 18.99
N VAL A 233 23.26 -6.87 19.72
CA VAL A 233 22.70 -6.88 21.06
C VAL A 233 23.68 -7.48 22.05
N TYR A 234 23.89 -6.78 23.15
CA TYR A 234 24.62 -7.28 24.31
C TYR A 234 23.70 -7.44 25.51
N ILE A 235 23.62 -8.67 26.03
CA ILE A 235 22.80 -9.06 27.17
C ILE A 235 23.71 -9.45 28.32
N HIS A 236 23.54 -8.81 29.48
CA HIS A 236 24.41 -9.04 30.64
C HIS A 236 23.70 -8.84 31.97
N THR A 237 23.89 -9.76 32.93
CA THR A 237 23.49 -9.55 34.33
C THR A 237 24.66 -9.04 35.16
N GLY A 238 24.39 -8.22 36.18
CA GLY A 238 25.37 -7.85 37.19
C GLY A 238 25.67 -8.97 38.18
N TYR A 239 26.46 -8.66 39.21
CA TYR A 239 27.03 -9.66 40.13
C TYR A 239 26.18 -9.97 41.36
N THR A 240 25.10 -9.22 41.60
CA THR A 240 24.34 -9.30 42.86
C THR A 240 22.87 -9.62 42.64
N GLY A 241 22.26 -10.24 43.67
CA GLY A 241 20.81 -10.16 43.93
C GLY A 241 19.88 -11.05 43.11
N ASN A 242 20.38 -11.99 42.31
CA ASN A 242 19.56 -12.81 41.39
C ASN A 242 18.85 -11.98 40.30
N SER A 243 19.65 -11.21 39.57
CA SER A 243 19.18 -10.32 38.49
C SER A 243 18.77 -11.12 37.25
N GLN A 244 17.71 -10.66 36.57
CA GLN A 244 17.15 -11.35 35.41
C GLN A 244 17.17 -10.46 34.17
N VAL A 245 17.76 -10.94 33.08
CA VAL A 245 17.69 -10.25 31.78
C VAL A 245 17.08 -11.18 30.75
N ASN A 246 15.77 -11.07 30.52
CA ASN A 246 15.00 -12.03 29.73
C ASN A 246 14.27 -11.34 28.56
N PRO A 247 14.98 -10.95 27.49
CA PRO A 247 14.35 -10.36 26.32
C PRO A 247 13.59 -11.41 25.50
N PHE A 248 12.50 -11.00 24.86
CA PHE A 248 11.81 -11.83 23.86
C PHE A 248 12.07 -11.30 22.46
N PHE A 249 12.53 -12.17 21.56
CA PHE A 249 12.72 -11.86 20.15
C PHE A 249 11.72 -12.63 19.30
N HIS A 250 10.76 -11.92 18.70
CA HIS A 250 9.74 -12.47 17.82
C HIS A 250 9.76 -11.76 16.46
N GLU A 251 9.79 -12.49 15.36
CA GLU A 251 9.69 -11.93 14.00
C GLU A 251 10.82 -10.93 13.65
N ASN A 252 12.03 -11.13 14.17
CA ASN A 252 13.14 -10.17 14.01
C ASN A 252 14.13 -10.57 12.91
N GLU A 253 14.82 -9.59 12.32
CA GLU A 253 15.93 -9.85 11.39
C GLU A 253 17.26 -9.27 11.92
N PHE A 254 18.29 -10.10 12.01
CA PHE A 254 19.66 -9.72 12.33
C PHE A 254 20.53 -9.86 11.09
N LEU A 255 20.84 -8.76 10.44
CA LEU A 255 21.45 -8.71 9.11
C LEU A 255 22.83 -8.04 9.17
N ASN A 256 23.88 -8.77 8.82
CA ASN A 256 25.24 -8.26 8.63
C ASN A 256 25.82 -7.54 9.85
N ASN A 257 25.45 -7.96 11.07
CA ASN A 257 26.03 -7.40 12.28
C ASN A 257 27.40 -8.05 12.56
N MET A 258 28.31 -7.28 13.14
CA MET A 258 29.69 -7.70 13.34
C MET A 258 30.15 -7.43 14.77
N ALA A 259 30.67 -8.46 15.43
CA ALA A 259 31.38 -8.34 16.69
C ALA A 259 32.87 -8.67 16.49
N GLN A 260 33.73 -8.03 17.27
CA GLN A 260 35.17 -8.33 17.25
C GLN A 260 35.49 -9.69 17.90
N GLU A 261 34.74 -10.07 18.93
CA GLU A 261 35.03 -11.26 19.74
C GLU A 261 33.84 -12.23 19.72
N GLN A 262 32.74 -11.94 20.41
CA GLN A 262 31.65 -12.91 20.59
C GLN A 262 30.31 -12.37 20.07
N GLY A 263 29.53 -13.24 19.42
CA GLY A 263 28.13 -12.99 19.10
C GLY A 263 27.95 -11.90 18.05
N GLY A 264 28.13 -12.23 16.77
CA GLY A 264 28.10 -11.23 15.70
C GLY A 264 26.77 -10.47 15.63
N ALA A 265 25.66 -11.15 15.94
CA ALA A 265 24.39 -10.49 16.22
C ALA A 265 24.18 -10.31 17.73
N ILE A 266 24.12 -11.39 18.49
CA ILE A 266 23.77 -11.37 19.91
C ILE A 266 24.87 -12.03 20.73
N TYR A 267 25.35 -11.32 21.75
CA TYR A 267 26.12 -11.93 22.82
C TYR A 267 25.27 -11.97 24.09
N ASN A 268 25.06 -13.18 24.58
CA ASN A 268 24.29 -13.45 25.77
C ASN A 268 25.20 -13.91 26.91
N SER A 269 25.07 -13.25 28.07
CA SER A 269 25.88 -13.59 29.23
C SER A 269 25.21 -13.34 30.58
N SER A 270 25.56 -14.16 31.57
CA SER A 270 25.20 -13.98 32.97
C SER A 270 26.41 -14.15 33.90
N ASN A 271 26.38 -13.45 35.03
CA ASN A 271 27.34 -13.61 36.13
C ASN A 271 26.81 -14.61 37.17
N ASN A 272 27.63 -14.95 38.17
CA ASN A 272 27.46 -16.08 39.10
C ASN A 272 26.09 -16.22 39.80
N ASP A 273 25.35 -15.14 39.96
CA ASP A 273 24.04 -15.16 40.62
C ASP A 273 22.88 -14.84 39.66
N GLY A 274 23.13 -14.51 38.38
CA GLY A 274 22.11 -14.02 37.45
C GLY A 274 21.54 -15.09 36.50
N GLU A 275 20.33 -14.83 35.98
CA GLU A 275 19.60 -15.70 35.06
C GLU A 275 19.28 -14.96 33.75
N VAL A 276 19.45 -15.67 32.63
CA VAL A 276 19.04 -15.18 31.30
C VAL A 276 18.27 -16.24 30.53
N HIS A 277 17.02 -15.94 30.20
CA HIS A 277 16.20 -16.71 29.27
C HIS A 277 16.00 -15.93 27.98
N MET A 278 16.45 -16.48 26.85
CA MET A 278 16.38 -15.81 25.54
C MET A 278 15.58 -16.63 24.52
N PRO A 279 14.23 -16.53 24.54
CA PRO A 279 13.40 -17.08 23.49
C PRO A 279 13.51 -16.28 22.18
N VAL A 280 13.81 -17.00 21.10
CA VAL A 280 13.91 -16.48 19.72
C VAL A 280 12.94 -17.23 18.82
N ALA A 281 12.06 -16.50 18.16
CA ALA A 281 10.94 -17.05 17.41
C ALA A 281 10.75 -16.35 16.07
N TYR A 282 10.41 -17.08 15.01
CA TYR A 282 10.03 -16.53 13.70
C TYR A 282 11.10 -15.58 13.10
N SER A 283 12.37 -15.74 13.47
CA SER A 283 13.42 -14.75 13.26
C SER A 283 14.50 -15.23 12.27
N THR A 284 15.21 -14.27 11.67
CA THR A 284 16.27 -14.55 10.68
C THR A 284 17.59 -13.92 11.07
N PHE A 285 18.65 -14.72 11.11
CA PHE A 285 20.02 -14.30 11.34
C PHE A 285 20.83 -14.54 10.07
N SER A 286 21.22 -13.48 9.38
CA SER A 286 21.91 -13.58 8.10
C SER A 286 23.16 -12.73 8.03
N GLY A 287 24.27 -13.33 7.58
CA GLY A 287 25.51 -12.59 7.28
C GLY A 287 26.22 -12.00 8.50
N ASN A 288 25.89 -12.44 9.71
CA ASN A 288 26.53 -11.92 10.93
C ASN A 288 27.90 -12.57 11.14
N SER A 289 28.82 -11.84 11.76
CA SER A 289 30.20 -12.32 11.94
C SER A 289 30.83 -11.97 13.29
N ALA A 290 31.59 -12.91 13.87
CA ALA A 290 32.38 -12.74 15.10
C ALA A 290 33.58 -13.71 15.12
N LYS A 291 34.35 -13.78 16.21
CA LYS A 291 35.28 -14.90 16.40
C LYS A 291 34.57 -16.12 16.96
N LEU A 292 33.71 -15.93 17.95
CA LEU A 292 32.88 -16.99 18.54
C LEU A 292 31.41 -16.67 18.26
N GLY A 293 30.68 -17.60 17.65
CA GLY A 293 29.25 -17.44 17.42
C GLY A 293 28.95 -16.35 16.40
N GLY A 294 28.98 -16.68 15.11
CA GLY A 294 28.82 -15.67 14.05
C GLY A 294 27.48 -14.95 14.15
N ALA A 295 26.41 -15.65 14.55
CA ALA A 295 25.14 -15.05 14.93
C ALA A 295 25.03 -14.87 16.45
N ILE A 296 25.05 -15.97 17.20
CA ILE A 296 24.81 -15.97 18.65
C ILE A 296 25.99 -16.60 19.36
N ALA A 297 26.49 -15.92 20.40
CA ALA A 297 27.36 -16.53 21.39
C ALA A 297 26.67 -16.47 22.75
N ASN A 298 26.60 -17.61 23.43
CA ASN A 298 25.93 -17.78 24.71
C ASN A 298 26.96 -18.28 25.74
N GLU A 299 27.30 -17.43 26.70
CA GLU A 299 28.32 -17.71 27.72
C GLU A 299 27.85 -17.17 29.08
N SER A 300 27.46 -18.04 30.01
CA SER A 300 26.98 -17.58 31.31
C SER A 300 27.56 -18.38 32.47
N HIS A 301 27.90 -17.70 33.57
CA HIS A 301 28.57 -18.34 34.71
C HIS A 301 27.61 -19.05 35.68
N ASN A 302 26.30 -18.89 35.53
CA ASN A 302 25.30 -19.51 36.42
C ASN A 302 24.20 -20.29 35.70
N TYR A 303 23.36 -19.59 34.93
CA TYR A 303 22.26 -20.20 34.20
C TYR A 303 21.87 -19.34 33.01
N SER A 304 21.79 -19.97 31.84
CA SER A 304 21.15 -19.38 30.68
C SER A 304 20.48 -20.43 29.81
N GLU A 305 19.32 -20.07 29.28
CA GLU A 305 18.50 -20.91 28.42
C GLU A 305 18.30 -20.22 27.07
N LEU A 306 18.73 -20.90 26.00
CA LEU A 306 18.56 -20.47 24.62
C LEU A 306 17.53 -21.37 23.93
N ILE A 307 16.34 -20.83 23.67
CA ILE A 307 15.27 -21.54 22.97
C ILE A 307 15.03 -20.86 21.64
N ILE A 308 15.26 -21.58 20.55
CA ILE A 308 15.07 -21.08 19.20
C ILE A 308 14.03 -21.93 18.50
N TYR A 309 13.02 -21.28 17.93
CA TYR A 309 12.04 -21.98 17.11
C TYR A 309 11.58 -21.21 15.88
N ASN A 310 11.19 -21.96 14.83
CA ASN A 310 10.70 -21.41 13.56
C ASN A 310 11.60 -20.31 13.01
N SER A 311 12.92 -20.52 13.02
CA SER A 311 13.89 -19.46 12.72
C SER A 311 14.95 -19.93 11.73
N THR A 312 15.54 -18.98 11.00
CA THR A 312 16.52 -19.26 9.95
C THR A 312 17.86 -18.59 10.25
N PHE A 313 18.96 -19.36 10.20
CA PHE A 313 20.34 -18.90 10.34
C PHE A 313 21.08 -19.18 9.05
N TYR A 314 21.43 -18.13 8.30
CA TYR A 314 22.00 -18.25 6.97
C TYR A 314 23.31 -17.47 6.82
N ASN A 315 24.35 -18.13 6.30
CA ASN A 315 25.60 -17.47 5.91
C ASN A 315 26.22 -16.60 7.03
N ASN A 316 26.11 -17.03 8.29
CA ASN A 316 26.84 -16.42 9.39
C ASN A 316 28.26 -17.03 9.44
N SER A 317 29.24 -16.25 9.89
CA SER A 317 30.65 -16.67 9.86
C SER A 317 31.36 -16.42 11.17
N ALA A 318 32.16 -17.38 11.63
CA ALA A 318 33.01 -17.21 12.82
C ALA A 318 34.39 -17.88 12.69
N GLU A 319 35.24 -17.75 13.70
CA GLU A 319 36.34 -18.68 13.87
C GLU A 319 35.82 -20.01 14.42
N THR A 320 34.92 -19.95 15.40
CA THR A 320 34.31 -21.11 16.08
C THR A 320 32.82 -20.89 16.25
N GLY A 321 31.99 -21.88 15.88
CA GLY A 321 30.53 -21.74 15.95
C GLY A 321 30.01 -20.76 14.91
N GLY A 322 29.97 -21.16 13.63
CA GLY A 322 29.69 -20.24 12.52
C GLY A 322 28.33 -19.53 12.64
N ALA A 323 27.30 -20.23 13.15
CA ALA A 323 26.07 -19.58 13.60
C ALA A 323 26.03 -19.41 15.12
N ILE A 324 26.16 -20.50 15.87
CA ILE A 324 25.96 -20.52 17.32
C ILE A 324 27.22 -21.05 18.01
N TYR A 325 27.65 -20.34 19.04
CA TYR A 325 28.64 -20.80 20.00
C TYR A 325 28.01 -20.85 21.39
N ASP A 326 28.00 -22.03 21.99
CA ASP A 326 27.53 -22.27 23.36
C ASP A 326 28.74 -22.61 24.26
N GLY A 327 29.06 -21.69 25.18
CA GLY A 327 30.22 -21.75 26.07
C GLY A 327 29.92 -22.28 27.47
N ASP A 328 30.83 -22.01 28.41
CA ASP A 328 30.92 -22.73 29.68
C ASP A 328 29.85 -22.37 30.73
N TYR A 329 29.39 -23.41 31.46
CA TYR A 329 28.62 -23.44 32.73
C TYR A 329 27.07 -23.31 32.69
N ARG A 330 26.40 -24.48 32.70
CA ARG A 330 24.96 -24.74 32.95
C ARG A 330 24.00 -24.06 31.96
N HIS A 331 24.05 -24.51 30.70
CA HIS A 331 23.12 -24.06 29.66
C HIS A 331 22.34 -25.21 29.02
N THR A 332 21.19 -24.87 28.46
CA THR A 332 20.44 -25.73 27.54
C THR A 332 20.13 -24.93 26.28
N THR A 333 20.46 -25.52 25.13
CA THR A 333 20.11 -24.95 23.83
C THR A 333 19.12 -25.88 23.15
N ASP A 334 17.91 -25.37 22.92
CA ASP A 334 16.81 -26.10 22.29
C ASP A 334 16.49 -25.48 20.93
N LEU A 335 16.68 -26.26 19.86
CA LEU A 335 16.36 -25.87 18.49
C LEU A 335 15.15 -26.67 17.99
N ASN A 336 14.05 -26.00 17.69
CA ASN A 336 12.81 -26.64 17.23
C ASN A 336 12.33 -25.98 15.92
N ASN A 337 12.24 -26.73 14.82
CA ASN A 337 11.87 -26.15 13.52
C ASN A 337 12.81 -25.01 13.07
N VAL A 338 14.12 -25.22 13.17
CA VAL A 338 15.15 -24.23 12.81
C VAL A 338 15.87 -24.67 11.53
N THR A 339 16.21 -23.72 10.66
CA THR A 339 17.07 -23.96 9.49
C THR A 339 18.41 -23.25 9.69
N LEU A 340 19.50 -24.00 9.84
CA LEU A 340 20.88 -23.49 9.87
C LEU A 340 21.57 -23.89 8.56
N ALA A 341 21.72 -22.93 7.66
CA ALA A 341 22.23 -23.15 6.30
C ALA A 341 23.44 -22.28 5.96
N ASP A 342 24.43 -22.88 5.28
CA ASP A 342 25.60 -22.19 4.72
C ASP A 342 26.40 -21.32 5.72
N ASN A 343 26.32 -21.61 7.01
CA ASN A 343 27.15 -20.95 8.02
C ASN A 343 28.58 -21.50 7.97
N SER A 344 29.56 -20.69 8.35
CA SER A 344 30.97 -21.04 8.18
C SER A 344 31.78 -20.77 9.44
N ALA A 345 32.71 -21.67 9.77
CA ALA A 345 33.69 -21.48 10.83
C ALA A 345 35.10 -21.78 10.33
N SER A 346 36.08 -20.92 10.61
CA SER A 346 37.46 -21.16 10.16
C SER A 346 38.22 -22.20 10.99
N VAL A 347 37.70 -22.58 12.17
CA VAL A 347 38.29 -23.58 13.07
C VAL A 347 37.34 -24.76 13.25
N SER A 348 36.17 -24.54 13.86
CA SER A 348 35.29 -25.65 14.21
C SER A 348 33.82 -25.27 14.41
N GLY A 349 32.92 -26.23 14.17
CA GLY A 349 31.48 -26.05 14.40
C GLY A 349 30.88 -25.08 13.39
N GLY A 350 30.82 -25.48 12.11
CA GLY A 350 30.38 -24.57 11.03
C GLY A 350 28.97 -24.02 11.23
N ALA A 351 28.05 -24.82 11.79
CA ALA A 351 26.78 -24.32 12.32
C ALA A 351 26.89 -24.02 13.82
N ILE A 352 27.21 -25.05 14.61
CA ILE A 352 27.19 -24.97 16.08
C ILE A 352 28.51 -25.48 16.65
N HIS A 353 29.05 -24.77 17.63
CA HIS A 353 30.05 -25.31 18.54
C HIS A 353 29.48 -25.26 19.96
N ASN A 354 29.42 -26.42 20.63
CA ASN A 354 28.89 -26.54 22.00
C ASN A 354 29.98 -27.10 22.92
N VAL A 355 30.35 -26.37 23.97
CA VAL A 355 31.52 -26.68 24.81
C VAL A 355 31.15 -27.42 26.10
N HIS A 356 29.90 -27.30 26.59
CA HIS A 356 29.41 -28.04 27.76
C HIS A 356 27.87 -28.15 27.75
N TYR A 357 27.30 -29.19 28.38
CA TYR A 357 25.84 -29.42 28.59
C TYR A 357 25.03 -29.84 27.34
N ASN A 358 23.69 -29.88 27.47
CA ASN A 358 22.79 -30.55 26.52
C ASN A 358 22.39 -29.61 25.37
N LEU A 359 22.68 -30.04 24.14
CA LEU A 359 22.12 -29.49 22.91
C LEU A 359 20.97 -30.38 22.44
N HIS A 360 19.77 -29.83 22.31
CA HIS A 360 18.62 -30.53 21.73
C HIS A 360 18.24 -29.94 20.38
N ILE A 361 18.04 -30.83 19.41
CA ILE A 361 17.69 -30.46 18.03
C ILE A 361 16.51 -31.30 17.60
N ASN A 362 15.35 -30.67 17.38
CA ASN A 362 14.15 -31.33 16.90
C ASN A 362 13.65 -30.65 15.63
N ASN A 363 13.15 -31.45 14.68
CA ASN A 363 12.52 -30.94 13.47
C ASN A 363 13.34 -29.86 12.75
N SER A 364 14.67 -29.96 12.74
CA SER A 364 15.54 -28.87 12.25
C SER A 364 16.46 -29.31 11.11
N ILE A 365 16.89 -28.35 10.29
CA ILE A 365 17.81 -28.54 9.16
C ILE A 365 19.17 -27.94 9.50
N LEU A 366 20.23 -28.74 9.39
CA LEU A 366 21.63 -28.31 9.39
C LEU A 366 22.27 -28.77 8.08
N TRP A 367 22.49 -27.83 7.14
CA TRP A 367 22.94 -28.16 5.78
C TRP A 367 23.84 -27.09 5.18
N GLY A 368 24.80 -27.47 4.34
CA GLY A 368 25.70 -26.54 3.65
C GLY A 368 26.72 -25.83 4.55
N ASN A 369 26.63 -26.00 5.87
CA ASN A 369 27.58 -25.40 6.81
C ASN A 369 29.00 -25.96 6.63
N THR A 370 30.03 -25.12 6.85
CA THR A 370 31.43 -25.47 6.57
C THR A 370 32.35 -25.17 7.76
N ALA A 371 33.25 -26.10 8.10
CA ALA A 371 34.35 -25.89 9.03
C ALA A 371 35.40 -26.99 8.88
N PRO A 372 36.69 -26.73 9.20
CA PRO A 372 37.72 -27.76 9.23
C PRO A 372 37.42 -28.91 10.20
N LEU A 373 36.85 -28.62 11.37
CA LEU A 373 36.41 -29.61 12.35
C LEU A 373 34.91 -29.49 12.61
N GLY A 374 34.14 -30.53 12.30
CA GLY A 374 32.70 -30.59 12.54
C GLY A 374 31.94 -29.50 11.78
N SER A 375 31.71 -29.71 10.48
CA SER A 375 31.08 -28.69 9.63
C SER A 375 29.65 -28.35 10.07
N GLN A 376 28.90 -29.32 10.60
CA GLN A 376 27.59 -29.05 11.19
C GLN A 376 27.73 -28.70 12.68
N ILE A 377 28.27 -29.63 13.48
CA ILE A 377 28.34 -29.51 14.94
C ILE A 377 29.72 -29.99 15.43
N THR A 378 30.30 -29.25 16.38
CA THR A 378 31.44 -29.69 17.21
C THR A 378 31.06 -29.66 18.69
N LEU A 379 31.46 -30.70 19.42
CA LEU A 379 31.24 -30.85 20.86
C LEU A 379 32.57 -30.92 21.63
N ASP A 380 32.76 -30.05 22.61
CA ASP A 380 33.66 -30.29 23.75
C ASP A 380 32.80 -30.72 24.94
N ASP A 381 33.24 -31.72 25.71
CA ASP A 381 32.58 -32.31 26.91
C ASP A 381 31.04 -32.12 27.08
N ALA A 382 30.28 -32.38 26.01
CA ALA A 382 28.86 -32.05 25.90
C ALA A 382 28.02 -33.17 25.27
N ASP A 383 26.72 -33.16 25.60
CA ASP A 383 25.75 -34.14 25.10
C ASP A 383 24.88 -33.52 24.01
N VAL A 384 24.59 -34.29 22.96
CA VAL A 384 23.65 -33.90 21.90
C VAL A 384 22.51 -34.90 21.76
N ARG A 385 21.29 -34.38 21.67
CA ARG A 385 20.10 -35.16 21.32
C ARG A 385 19.44 -34.57 20.09
N ALA A 386 19.42 -35.33 19.00
CA ALA A 386 18.85 -34.89 17.73
C ALA A 386 17.75 -35.84 17.26
N TYR A 387 16.57 -35.29 16.99
CA TYR A 387 15.38 -36.04 16.56
C TYR A 387 14.76 -35.42 15.32
N TYR A 388 14.26 -36.26 14.41
CA TYR A 388 13.45 -35.87 13.23
C TYR A 388 14.03 -34.70 12.43
N SER A 389 15.35 -34.72 12.21
CA SER A 389 16.11 -33.59 11.68
C SER A 389 16.89 -33.96 10.43
N VAL A 390 17.14 -33.00 9.55
CA VAL A 390 18.01 -33.16 8.39
C VAL A 390 19.39 -32.64 8.75
N ILE A 391 20.39 -33.51 8.90
CA ILE A 391 21.75 -33.14 9.26
C ILE A 391 22.69 -33.69 8.20
N GLN A 392 23.42 -32.80 7.52
CA GLN A 392 24.38 -33.21 6.49
C GLN A 392 25.46 -34.13 7.07
N GLY A 393 25.61 -35.32 6.47
CA GLY A 393 26.52 -36.37 6.98
C GLY A 393 26.00 -37.15 8.18
N GLY A 394 24.84 -36.79 8.74
CA GLY A 394 24.17 -37.47 9.84
C GLY A 394 24.92 -37.36 11.18
N CYS A 395 24.50 -38.17 12.15
CA CYS A 395 25.04 -38.13 13.53
C CYS A 395 26.56 -38.40 13.61
N ASN A 396 27.11 -39.14 12.64
CA ASN A 396 28.53 -39.45 12.59
C ASN A 396 29.40 -38.25 12.18
N ALA A 397 28.80 -37.24 11.52
CA ALA A 397 29.49 -36.02 11.13
C ALA A 397 29.60 -34.99 12.26
N ILE A 398 28.97 -35.25 13.41
CA ILE A 398 29.17 -34.46 14.63
C ILE A 398 30.58 -34.75 15.14
N ALA A 399 31.43 -33.72 15.18
CA ALA A 399 32.78 -33.84 15.70
C ALA A 399 32.76 -33.74 17.24
N SER A 400 33.68 -34.43 17.91
CA SER A 400 33.89 -34.23 19.34
C SER A 400 35.36 -34.26 19.71
N LEU A 401 35.73 -33.35 20.61
CA LEU A 401 37.08 -33.16 21.12
C LEU A 401 37.36 -34.01 22.38
N SER A 402 36.32 -34.53 23.05
CA SER A 402 36.39 -35.39 24.23
C SER A 402 35.34 -36.52 24.20
N ALA A 403 35.16 -37.27 25.29
CA ALA A 403 34.17 -38.35 25.36
C ALA A 403 32.75 -37.79 25.55
N SER A 404 32.00 -37.59 24.46
CA SER A 404 30.62 -37.06 24.45
C SER A 404 29.55 -38.16 24.27
N ASN A 405 28.35 -37.95 24.81
CA ASN A 405 27.19 -38.78 24.50
C ASN A 405 26.39 -38.19 23.32
N ARG A 406 26.02 -39.05 22.37
CA ARG A 406 25.26 -38.66 21.18
C ARG A 406 24.04 -39.55 21.05
N LEU A 407 22.86 -38.94 21.12
CA LEU A 407 21.60 -39.64 20.93
C LEU A 407 20.88 -39.07 19.69
N CYS A 408 20.96 -39.77 18.58
CA CYS A 408 20.35 -39.36 17.32
C CYS A 408 19.32 -40.38 16.87
N GLN A 409 18.11 -39.94 16.54
CA GLN A 409 17.05 -40.78 16.01
C GLN A 409 16.30 -40.06 14.89
N MET A 410 15.89 -40.79 13.85
CA MET A 410 15.19 -40.21 12.68
C MET A 410 15.98 -39.04 12.04
N ILE A 411 17.28 -39.26 11.79
CA ILE A 411 18.13 -38.28 11.11
C ILE A 411 18.22 -38.59 9.62
N TYR A 412 17.89 -37.60 8.80
CA TYR A 412 17.96 -37.67 7.35
C TYR A 412 19.22 -36.97 6.85
N THR A 413 19.86 -37.54 5.82
CA THR A 413 21.19 -37.11 5.34
C THR A 413 21.22 -36.73 3.87
N THR A 414 20.08 -36.79 3.18
CA THR A 414 19.93 -36.35 1.80
C THR A 414 19.61 -34.86 1.73
N ASP A 415 19.89 -34.26 0.59
CA ASP A 415 19.78 -32.81 0.38
C ASP A 415 18.34 -32.28 0.63
N PRO A 416 18.16 -31.31 1.54
CA PRO A 416 16.88 -30.64 1.77
C PRO A 416 16.50 -29.66 0.65
N LYS A 417 17.34 -29.47 -0.37
CA LYS A 417 17.10 -28.63 -1.55
C LYS A 417 16.62 -27.23 -1.19
N LEU A 418 17.33 -26.59 -0.26
CA LEU A 418 16.98 -25.25 0.19
C LEU A 418 17.13 -24.25 -0.97
N GLY A 419 16.09 -23.44 -1.19
CA GLY A 419 16.16 -22.26 -2.06
C GLY A 419 16.94 -21.11 -1.43
N SER A 420 17.09 -19.99 -2.16
CA SER A 420 17.75 -18.80 -1.64
C SER A 420 16.98 -18.17 -0.47
N LEU A 421 17.71 -17.53 0.46
CA LEU A 421 17.11 -16.71 1.51
C LEU A 421 16.39 -15.49 0.87
N ALA A 422 15.06 -15.46 0.97
CA ALA A 422 14.22 -14.44 0.34
C ALA A 422 12.96 -14.13 1.16
N MET A 423 12.23 -13.08 0.78
CA MET A 423 10.90 -12.78 1.35
C MET A 423 9.87 -13.73 0.74
N ASN A 424 9.68 -14.91 1.32
CA ASN A 424 8.78 -15.96 0.81
C ASN A 424 7.40 -15.96 1.49
N GLY A 425 6.90 -14.78 1.84
CA GLY A 425 5.74 -14.58 2.72
C GLY A 425 6.13 -14.61 4.21
N GLY A 426 5.28 -14.03 5.07
CA GLY A 426 5.54 -13.88 6.50
C GLY A 426 6.31 -12.61 6.88
N PHE A 427 6.79 -12.56 8.13
CA PHE A 427 7.41 -11.36 8.72
C PHE A 427 8.92 -11.23 8.46
N THR A 428 9.62 -12.34 8.22
CA THR A 428 11.09 -12.40 8.05
C THR A 428 11.48 -13.27 6.85
N ARG A 429 12.71 -13.09 6.33
CA ARG A 429 13.17 -13.89 5.18
C ARG A 429 13.37 -15.36 5.55
N THR A 430 13.02 -16.26 4.65
CA THR A 430 13.11 -17.73 4.83
C THR A 430 13.75 -18.41 3.62
N MET A 431 14.03 -19.70 3.71
CA MET A 431 14.48 -20.54 2.60
C MET A 431 13.43 -21.62 2.32
N LEU A 432 12.80 -21.61 1.15
CA LEU A 432 11.80 -22.63 0.78
C LEU A 432 12.47 -23.97 0.47
N LEU A 433 11.74 -25.08 0.69
CA LEU A 433 12.20 -26.41 0.30
C LEU A 433 11.89 -26.65 -1.19
N GLY A 434 12.83 -27.17 -1.95
CA GLY A 434 12.63 -27.56 -3.34
C GLY A 434 11.89 -28.90 -3.50
N THR A 435 11.38 -29.16 -4.70
CA THR A 435 10.69 -30.42 -5.05
C THR A 435 11.55 -31.65 -4.74
N GLY A 436 10.98 -32.62 -4.00
CA GLY A 436 11.69 -33.83 -3.58
C GLY A 436 12.74 -33.60 -2.49
N SER A 437 12.60 -32.51 -1.73
CA SER A 437 13.39 -32.23 -0.53
C SER A 437 13.27 -33.37 0.50
N SER A 438 14.38 -33.67 1.16
CA SER A 438 14.44 -34.62 2.26
C SER A 438 13.75 -34.13 3.54
N ALA A 439 13.38 -32.85 3.61
CA ALA A 439 12.72 -32.25 4.77
C ALA A 439 11.19 -32.30 4.69
N ILE A 440 10.62 -32.52 3.50
CA ILE A 440 9.16 -32.50 3.30
C ILE A 440 8.52 -33.74 3.96
N ASN A 441 7.54 -33.52 4.84
CA ASN A 441 6.77 -34.51 5.58
C ASN A 441 7.64 -35.48 6.39
N LYS A 442 8.63 -34.96 7.12
CA LYS A 442 9.60 -35.77 7.90
C LYS A 442 9.71 -35.41 9.37
N GLY A 443 9.08 -34.33 9.80
CA GLY A 443 9.07 -33.87 11.18
C GLY A 443 8.19 -34.74 12.08
N ASP A 444 8.48 -34.70 13.37
CA ASP A 444 7.63 -35.28 14.40
C ASP A 444 6.31 -34.49 14.49
N THR A 445 5.20 -35.19 14.29
CA THR A 445 3.86 -34.60 14.41
C THR A 445 3.44 -34.28 15.84
N LEU A 446 4.03 -34.92 16.86
CA LEU A 446 3.69 -34.68 18.27
C LEU A 446 4.35 -33.41 18.82
N GLU A 447 5.55 -33.10 18.34
CA GLU A 447 6.34 -31.91 18.72
C GLU A 447 6.24 -30.80 17.65
N CYS A 448 5.25 -30.89 16.76
CA CYS A 448 5.12 -29.93 15.69
C CYS A 448 4.46 -28.65 16.15
N LEU A 449 5.15 -27.51 15.98
CA LEU A 449 4.57 -26.20 16.26
C LEU A 449 3.43 -25.91 15.29
N ASN A 450 2.36 -25.28 15.78
CA ASN A 450 1.13 -25.05 14.99
C ASN A 450 1.32 -24.16 13.76
N LYS A 451 2.44 -23.44 13.66
CA LYS A 451 2.78 -22.55 12.53
C LYS A 451 4.27 -22.64 12.20
N ASP A 452 4.63 -22.34 10.95
CA ASP A 452 6.00 -22.16 10.49
C ASP A 452 6.48 -20.70 10.65
N GLN A 453 7.73 -20.40 10.27
CA GLN A 453 8.34 -19.06 10.37
C GLN A 453 7.50 -17.95 9.71
N ARG A 454 6.70 -18.29 8.71
CA ARG A 454 5.90 -17.35 7.92
C ARG A 454 4.48 -17.20 8.47
N GLY A 455 4.13 -17.98 9.49
CA GLY A 455 2.79 -18.06 10.06
C GLY A 455 1.89 -19.09 9.38
N ILE A 456 2.40 -19.92 8.46
CA ILE A 456 1.64 -20.98 7.77
C ILE A 456 1.39 -22.12 8.75
N ALA A 457 0.16 -22.60 8.83
CA ALA A 457 -0.21 -23.68 9.75
C ALA A 457 0.56 -24.98 9.44
N ARG A 458 0.86 -25.78 10.45
CA ARG A 458 1.46 -27.12 10.28
C ARG A 458 0.56 -28.21 10.86
N PRO A 459 0.59 -29.44 10.32
CA PRO A 459 1.17 -29.81 9.03
C PRO A 459 0.26 -29.45 7.85
N GLN A 460 0.81 -29.22 6.65
CA GLN A 460 0.02 -29.04 5.43
C GLN A 460 -0.17 -30.35 4.64
N ASN A 461 0.70 -31.36 4.82
CA ASN A 461 0.66 -32.60 4.04
C ASN A 461 0.70 -33.88 4.91
N GLY A 462 0.07 -33.83 6.08
CA GLY A 462 -0.12 -34.97 6.99
C GLY A 462 1.01 -35.20 8.01
N GLN A 463 2.24 -34.79 7.69
CA GLN A 463 3.32 -34.58 8.66
C GLN A 463 3.91 -33.19 8.43
N CYS A 464 4.57 -32.62 9.42
CA CYS A 464 5.19 -31.32 9.19
C CYS A 464 6.56 -31.45 8.58
N ASP A 465 6.95 -30.40 7.89
CA ASP A 465 8.24 -30.30 7.26
C ASP A 465 9.31 -29.95 8.30
N VAL A 466 10.46 -30.57 8.13
CA VAL A 466 11.64 -30.30 8.95
C VAL A 466 12.18 -28.92 8.57
N GLY A 467 12.64 -28.15 9.56
CA GLY A 467 13.18 -26.81 9.38
C GLY A 467 12.14 -25.70 9.58
N ALA A 468 12.51 -24.48 9.22
CA ALA A 468 11.77 -23.27 9.55
C ALA A 468 10.49 -23.03 8.75
N VAL A 469 10.30 -23.72 7.62
CA VAL A 469 9.16 -23.54 6.70
C VAL A 469 8.36 -24.82 6.51
N GLU A 470 7.10 -24.65 6.13
CA GLU A 470 6.16 -25.70 5.73
C GLU A 470 5.76 -25.54 4.24
N MET A 471 6.06 -26.50 3.38
CA MET A 471 5.76 -26.42 1.96
C MET A 471 4.27 -26.53 1.68
N LEU A 472 3.83 -25.66 0.77
CA LEU A 472 2.47 -25.60 0.26
C LEU A 472 2.31 -26.60 -0.90
N GLN A 473 1.13 -27.17 -1.06
CA GLN A 473 0.82 -28.12 -2.12
C GLN A 473 0.31 -27.38 -3.37
N SER A 474 0.85 -27.73 -4.55
CA SER A 474 0.22 -27.41 -5.84
C SER A 474 -0.80 -28.49 -6.17
N CYS A 475 -2.06 -28.12 -6.33
CA CYS A 475 -3.17 -29.04 -6.53
C CYS A 475 -3.64 -29.02 -7.98
N ARG A 476 -3.67 -30.20 -8.60
CA ARG A 476 -4.14 -30.42 -9.97
C ARG A 476 -5.65 -30.59 -9.99
N VAL A 477 -6.32 -29.80 -10.83
CA VAL A 477 -7.77 -29.78 -10.93
C VAL A 477 -8.21 -30.17 -12.34
N THR A 478 -9.23 -31.04 -12.42
CA THR A 478 -9.90 -31.39 -13.67
C THR A 478 -11.41 -31.35 -13.49
N SER A 479 -12.16 -31.17 -14.58
CA SER A 479 -13.64 -31.06 -14.53
C SER A 479 -14.34 -32.31 -14.01
N ASN A 480 -13.67 -33.47 -14.05
CA ASN A 480 -14.14 -34.75 -13.50
C ASN A 480 -13.33 -35.20 -12.27
N GLY A 481 -12.60 -34.28 -11.63
CA GLY A 481 -11.83 -34.57 -10.43
C GLY A 481 -12.72 -34.98 -9.26
N SER A 482 -12.11 -35.59 -8.23
CA SER A 482 -12.84 -36.10 -7.07
C SER A 482 -12.61 -35.26 -5.83
N ALA A 483 -13.66 -35.05 -5.03
CA ALA A 483 -13.58 -34.40 -3.72
C ALA A 483 -12.77 -35.19 -2.68
N SER A 484 -12.47 -36.46 -2.95
CA SER A 484 -11.62 -37.30 -2.10
C SER A 484 -10.17 -37.37 -2.58
N ALA A 485 -9.84 -36.74 -3.71
CA ALA A 485 -8.50 -36.76 -4.27
C ALA A 485 -7.58 -35.78 -3.52
N ASN A 486 -6.27 -36.03 -3.54
CA ASN A 486 -5.31 -35.17 -2.84
C ASN A 486 -4.66 -34.09 -3.74
N GLY A 487 -4.95 -34.05 -5.05
CA GLY A 487 -4.46 -33.02 -5.97
C GLY A 487 -3.02 -33.24 -6.45
N SER A 488 -2.37 -34.36 -6.12
CA SER A 488 -0.93 -34.57 -6.41
C SER A 488 -0.60 -34.91 -7.86
N ASP A 489 -1.60 -35.28 -8.67
CA ASP A 489 -1.44 -35.61 -10.10
C ASP A 489 -2.67 -35.22 -10.93
N TRP A 490 -2.51 -35.22 -12.26
CA TRP A 490 -3.58 -34.90 -13.22
C TRP A 490 -4.54 -36.07 -13.53
N GLN A 491 -4.32 -37.25 -12.94
CA GLN A 491 -5.00 -38.51 -13.26
C GLN A 491 -5.90 -38.96 -12.12
N ALA A 492 -5.45 -39.94 -11.33
CA ALA A 492 -6.26 -40.57 -10.29
C ALA A 492 -6.38 -39.69 -9.04
N GLN A 493 -5.48 -38.72 -8.85
CA GLN A 493 -5.47 -37.80 -7.73
C GLN A 493 -5.88 -36.37 -8.11
N ALA A 494 -6.45 -36.14 -9.29
CA ALA A 494 -6.98 -34.83 -9.64
C ALA A 494 -8.21 -34.47 -8.77
N MET A 495 -8.18 -33.29 -8.17
CA MET A 495 -9.29 -32.75 -7.38
C MET A 495 -10.36 -32.13 -8.27
N ASP A 496 -11.60 -32.09 -7.78
CA ASP A 496 -12.55 -31.10 -8.29
C ASP A 496 -12.17 -29.69 -7.81
N LEU A 497 -12.64 -28.67 -8.54
CA LEU A 497 -12.24 -27.29 -8.28
C LEU A 497 -12.71 -26.77 -6.91
N GLN A 498 -13.94 -27.11 -6.49
CA GLN A 498 -14.49 -26.60 -5.24
C GLN A 498 -13.68 -27.12 -4.04
N THR A 499 -13.30 -28.39 -4.08
CA THR A 499 -12.45 -29.01 -3.06
C THR A 499 -11.06 -28.40 -3.05
N ALA A 500 -10.43 -28.21 -4.21
CA ALA A 500 -9.09 -27.61 -4.28
C ALA A 500 -9.06 -26.18 -3.72
N LEU A 501 -10.05 -25.34 -4.03
CA LEU A 501 -10.09 -23.94 -3.57
C LEU A 501 -10.32 -23.80 -2.06
N THR A 502 -10.84 -24.84 -1.41
CA THR A 502 -11.17 -24.86 0.03
C THR A 502 -10.26 -25.77 0.85
N THR A 503 -9.34 -26.50 0.21
CA THR A 503 -8.38 -27.35 0.90
C THR A 503 -7.20 -26.49 1.38
N PRO A 504 -6.93 -26.37 2.70
CA PRO A 504 -5.90 -25.47 3.21
C PRO A 504 -4.48 -25.71 2.65
N SER A 505 -4.16 -26.97 2.31
CA SER A 505 -2.88 -27.37 1.72
C SER A 505 -2.70 -26.87 0.29
N CYS A 506 -3.81 -26.66 -0.44
CA CYS A 506 -3.82 -26.22 -1.83
C CYS A 506 -3.69 -24.69 -1.94
N ARG A 507 -2.46 -24.18 -1.99
CA ARG A 507 -2.20 -22.74 -2.21
C ARG A 507 -1.89 -22.37 -3.65
N GLU A 508 -1.57 -23.34 -4.50
CA GLU A 508 -1.59 -23.17 -5.93
C GLU A 508 -2.58 -24.16 -6.55
N VAL A 509 -3.56 -23.67 -7.28
CA VAL A 509 -4.60 -24.47 -7.94
C VAL A 509 -4.42 -24.36 -9.43
N TRP A 510 -4.03 -25.47 -10.06
CA TRP A 510 -3.72 -25.55 -11.48
C TRP A 510 -4.89 -26.22 -12.19
N ILE A 511 -5.57 -25.47 -13.06
CA ILE A 511 -6.83 -25.90 -13.66
C ILE A 511 -6.59 -26.34 -15.10
N LYS A 512 -6.89 -27.61 -15.37
CA LYS A 512 -6.91 -28.15 -16.73
C LYS A 512 -8.01 -27.47 -17.56
N THR A 513 -7.76 -27.24 -18.84
CA THR A 513 -8.77 -26.75 -19.80
C THR A 513 -10.11 -27.47 -19.65
N GLY A 514 -11.20 -26.69 -19.72
CA GLY A 514 -12.56 -27.19 -19.56
C GLY A 514 -13.48 -26.19 -18.88
N THR A 515 -14.75 -26.58 -18.74
CA THR A 515 -15.78 -25.80 -18.05
C THR A 515 -16.03 -26.38 -16.67
N TYR A 516 -16.06 -25.51 -15.66
CA TYR A 516 -16.25 -25.85 -14.25
C TYR A 516 -17.45 -25.09 -13.71
N LYS A 517 -18.34 -25.80 -13.01
CA LYS A 517 -19.57 -25.27 -12.43
C LYS A 517 -19.52 -25.37 -10.90
N PRO A 518 -20.01 -24.38 -10.14
CA PRO A 518 -19.98 -24.42 -8.67
C PRO A 518 -20.68 -25.65 -8.07
N THR A 519 -21.66 -26.19 -8.78
CA THR A 519 -22.39 -27.39 -8.38
C THR A 519 -22.95 -28.14 -9.59
N ASN A 520 -23.20 -29.43 -9.42
CA ASN A 520 -23.94 -30.27 -10.37
C ASN A 520 -25.45 -30.34 -10.04
N THR A 521 -25.90 -29.56 -9.05
CA THR A 521 -27.30 -29.45 -8.64
C THR A 521 -27.92 -28.14 -9.15
N THR A 522 -29.18 -27.85 -8.80
CA THR A 522 -29.85 -26.58 -9.09
C THR A 522 -29.73 -25.58 -7.93
N ASN A 523 -28.80 -25.79 -6.99
CA ASN A 523 -28.66 -24.89 -5.85
C ASN A 523 -27.85 -23.64 -6.22
N ARG A 524 -28.57 -22.55 -6.48
CA ARG A 524 -28.01 -21.25 -6.90
C ARG A 524 -27.13 -20.56 -5.85
N SER A 525 -27.25 -20.94 -4.58
CA SER A 525 -26.47 -20.34 -3.49
C SER A 525 -25.02 -20.86 -3.42
N LEU A 526 -24.64 -21.78 -4.31
CA LEU A 526 -23.29 -22.33 -4.35
C LEU A 526 -22.45 -21.58 -5.37
N SER A 527 -21.24 -21.22 -4.94
CA SER A 527 -20.24 -20.46 -5.68
C SER A 527 -18.86 -21.05 -5.41
N PHE A 528 -17.92 -20.86 -6.33
CA PHE A 528 -16.52 -21.14 -6.06
C PHE A 528 -16.01 -20.14 -5.02
N THR A 529 -15.46 -20.64 -3.92
CA THR A 529 -14.92 -19.81 -2.83
C THR A 529 -13.41 -19.96 -2.79
N VAL A 530 -12.70 -18.84 -2.94
CA VAL A 530 -11.23 -18.85 -2.95
C VAL A 530 -10.70 -18.46 -1.57
N GLN A 531 -9.86 -19.30 -0.98
CA GLN A 531 -9.24 -18.98 0.29
C GLN A 531 -8.20 -17.85 0.17
N PRO A 532 -8.02 -17.04 1.23
CA PRO A 532 -6.99 -16.01 1.25
C PRO A 532 -5.60 -16.58 0.99
N GLY A 533 -4.86 -15.99 0.04
CA GLY A 533 -3.50 -16.39 -0.32
C GLY A 533 -3.42 -17.65 -1.18
N VAL A 534 -4.50 -18.02 -1.88
CA VAL A 534 -4.49 -19.05 -2.92
C VAL A 534 -4.25 -18.40 -4.29
N THR A 535 -3.39 -19.03 -5.09
CA THR A 535 -3.16 -18.72 -6.50
C THR A 535 -3.95 -19.70 -7.36
N VAL A 536 -4.86 -19.19 -8.18
CA VAL A 536 -5.70 -19.95 -9.12
C VAL A 536 -5.27 -19.64 -10.54
N MET A 537 -4.88 -20.67 -11.29
CA MET A 537 -4.31 -20.54 -12.64
C MET A 537 -5.00 -21.47 -13.63
N GLY A 538 -5.48 -20.92 -14.76
CA GLY A 538 -5.86 -21.68 -15.94
C GLY A 538 -4.71 -21.87 -16.92
N GLY A 539 -4.99 -22.50 -18.08
CA GLY A 539 -4.03 -22.66 -19.18
C GLY A 539 -3.29 -24.01 -19.24
N PHE A 540 -3.73 -25.03 -18.50
CA PHE A 540 -3.09 -26.34 -18.47
C PHE A 540 -3.79 -27.36 -19.37
N ALA A 541 -3.05 -28.17 -20.12
CA ALA A 541 -3.52 -29.34 -20.86
C ALA A 541 -3.74 -30.57 -19.95
N GLY A 542 -3.13 -30.57 -18.75
CA GLY A 542 -3.24 -31.64 -17.77
C GLY A 542 -2.12 -32.69 -17.86
N THR A 543 -0.94 -32.26 -18.29
CA THR A 543 0.29 -33.07 -18.35
C THR A 543 1.51 -32.36 -17.77
N GLU A 544 1.33 -31.12 -17.33
CA GLU A 544 2.40 -30.22 -16.94
C GLU A 544 2.93 -30.50 -15.54
N ASP A 545 4.24 -30.39 -15.39
CA ASP A 545 4.95 -30.45 -14.11
C ASP A 545 5.37 -29.05 -13.62
N SER A 546 5.25 -28.03 -14.48
CA SER A 546 5.64 -26.64 -14.22
C SER A 546 4.58 -25.63 -14.70
N PRO A 547 4.36 -24.49 -13.99
CA PRO A 547 3.42 -23.46 -14.45
C PRO A 547 3.92 -22.70 -15.69
N ASN A 548 5.19 -22.87 -16.07
CA ASN A 548 5.77 -22.27 -17.29
C ASN A 548 5.46 -23.09 -18.56
N GLU A 549 4.90 -24.29 -18.42
CA GLU A 549 4.50 -25.15 -19.55
C GLU A 549 3.08 -24.84 -20.03
N ARG A 550 2.39 -23.91 -19.36
CA ARG A 550 1.03 -23.48 -19.70
C ARG A 550 0.95 -22.86 -21.09
N ASP A 551 -0.18 -23.09 -21.73
CA ASP A 551 -0.58 -22.45 -22.98
C ASP A 551 -2.01 -21.95 -22.81
N VAL A 552 -2.13 -20.68 -22.41
CA VAL A 552 -3.41 -20.03 -22.07
C VAL A 552 -4.31 -19.90 -23.30
N GLU A 553 -3.74 -19.68 -24.48
CA GLU A 553 -4.50 -19.49 -25.72
C GLU A 553 -5.14 -20.80 -26.19
N ASN A 554 -4.42 -21.92 -26.10
CA ASN A 554 -4.91 -23.22 -26.56
C ASN A 554 -5.63 -24.04 -25.48
N ASN A 555 -5.47 -23.70 -24.19
CA ASN A 555 -6.07 -24.44 -23.08
C ASN A 555 -6.98 -23.54 -22.20
N PRO A 556 -8.06 -22.97 -22.76
CA PRO A 556 -8.93 -22.07 -22.02
C PRO A 556 -9.66 -22.80 -20.88
N VAL A 557 -9.92 -22.07 -19.80
CA VAL A 557 -10.66 -22.54 -18.62
C VAL A 557 -11.83 -21.61 -18.38
N ILE A 558 -13.02 -22.18 -18.28
CA ILE A 558 -14.27 -21.44 -18.06
C ILE A 558 -14.83 -21.82 -16.69
N LEU A 559 -15.01 -20.84 -15.81
CA LEU A 559 -15.84 -20.94 -14.62
C LEU A 559 -17.23 -20.42 -14.99
N SER A 560 -18.24 -21.28 -15.00
CA SER A 560 -19.59 -20.93 -15.46
C SER A 560 -20.63 -21.08 -14.36
N GLY A 561 -21.51 -20.09 -14.25
CA GLY A 561 -22.69 -20.11 -13.39
C GLY A 561 -23.86 -20.92 -13.95
N ASP A 562 -23.81 -21.36 -15.22
CA ASP A 562 -24.83 -22.17 -15.88
C ASP A 562 -25.02 -23.52 -15.16
N ILE A 563 -25.96 -23.63 -14.23
CA ILE A 563 -26.25 -24.88 -13.50
C ILE A 563 -27.70 -25.28 -13.76
N GLY A 564 -28.06 -26.55 -13.58
CA GLY A 564 -29.40 -27.01 -13.92
C GLY A 564 -29.59 -27.17 -15.43
N HIS A 565 -30.53 -26.44 -16.03
CA HIS A 565 -30.84 -26.53 -17.45
C HIS A 565 -29.89 -25.64 -18.26
N ALA A 566 -29.21 -26.25 -19.23
CA ALA A 566 -28.25 -25.53 -20.05
C ALA A 566 -28.86 -24.29 -20.73
N ASN A 567 -28.24 -23.14 -20.50
CA ASN A 567 -28.60 -21.83 -21.02
C ASN A 567 -29.93 -21.27 -20.47
N ASP A 568 -30.39 -21.73 -19.30
CA ASP A 568 -31.49 -21.09 -18.57
C ASP A 568 -30.94 -20.17 -17.47
N PRO A 569 -30.88 -18.85 -17.67
CA PRO A 569 -30.28 -17.96 -16.68
C PRO A 569 -30.98 -18.01 -15.31
N VAL A 570 -32.24 -18.45 -15.23
CA VAL A 570 -33.01 -18.39 -13.98
C VAL A 570 -32.57 -19.45 -12.96
N ASP A 571 -31.95 -20.54 -13.41
CA ASP A 571 -31.38 -21.57 -12.52
C ASP A 571 -29.86 -21.45 -12.32
N ASN A 572 -29.18 -20.48 -12.96
CA ASN A 572 -27.76 -20.22 -12.78
C ASN A 572 -27.36 -19.78 -11.34
N SER A 573 -26.13 -20.06 -10.93
CA SER A 573 -25.58 -19.61 -9.65
C SER A 573 -25.68 -18.09 -9.47
N TYR A 574 -25.97 -17.65 -8.24
CA TYR A 574 -26.04 -16.22 -7.90
C TYR A 574 -24.70 -15.52 -8.10
N HIS A 575 -23.62 -16.19 -7.72
CA HIS A 575 -22.26 -15.76 -7.99
C HIS A 575 -21.48 -16.95 -8.56
N VAL A 576 -20.62 -16.72 -9.55
CA VAL A 576 -19.66 -17.76 -9.99
C VAL A 576 -18.54 -17.89 -8.97
N LEU A 577 -17.98 -16.76 -8.54
CA LEU A 577 -16.95 -16.64 -7.50
C LEU A 577 -17.42 -15.80 -6.31
N TYR A 578 -17.10 -16.24 -5.10
CA TYR A 578 -17.35 -15.51 -3.87
C TYR A 578 -16.09 -15.45 -3.01
N LEU A 579 -15.58 -14.24 -2.78
CA LEU A 579 -14.39 -13.98 -1.99
C LEU A 579 -14.80 -13.27 -0.70
N ASP A 580 -14.73 -14.02 0.42
CA ASP A 580 -15.14 -13.53 1.74
C ASP A 580 -13.94 -13.07 2.58
N GLY A 581 -13.70 -11.77 2.59
CA GLY A 581 -12.69 -11.12 3.44
C GLY A 581 -13.16 -10.85 4.87
N THR A 582 -14.38 -11.25 5.25
CA THR A 582 -14.99 -10.92 6.55
C THR A 582 -14.76 -11.97 7.64
N GLN A 583 -14.31 -13.18 7.28
CA GLN A 583 -14.13 -14.31 8.20
C GLN A 583 -12.82 -14.25 9.03
N GLY A 584 -12.31 -13.05 9.32
CA GLY A 584 -11.10 -12.85 10.15
C GLY A 584 -9.76 -13.08 9.44
N THR A 585 -9.77 -13.46 8.16
CA THR A 585 -8.59 -13.56 7.30
C THR A 585 -8.78 -12.71 6.05
N LYS A 586 -7.99 -11.64 5.94
CA LYS A 586 -8.02 -10.70 4.82
C LYS A 586 -7.66 -11.39 3.49
N ILE A 587 -8.46 -11.16 2.45
CA ILE A 587 -8.08 -11.46 1.08
C ILE A 587 -7.26 -10.27 0.57
N LEU A 588 -5.97 -10.51 0.32
CA LEU A 588 -5.02 -9.51 -0.15
C LEU A 588 -4.48 -9.90 -1.53
N ALA A 589 -3.58 -9.08 -2.09
CA ALA A 589 -3.02 -9.26 -3.44
C ALA A 589 -2.20 -10.56 -3.62
N ASN A 590 -1.90 -11.28 -2.53
CA ASN A 590 -1.34 -12.63 -2.58
C ASN A 590 -2.39 -13.71 -2.89
N THR A 591 -3.68 -13.34 -2.95
CA THR A 591 -4.76 -14.16 -3.52
C THR A 591 -4.83 -13.80 -5.00
N VAL A 592 -4.42 -14.74 -5.86
CA VAL A 592 -4.23 -14.50 -7.29
C VAL A 592 -5.25 -15.32 -8.08
N ILE A 593 -5.93 -14.68 -9.03
CA ILE A 593 -6.84 -15.36 -9.96
C ILE A 593 -6.41 -14.97 -11.37
N MET A 594 -5.97 -15.92 -12.18
CA MET A 594 -5.45 -15.57 -13.50
C MET A 594 -5.70 -16.61 -14.59
N ASP A 595 -5.78 -16.10 -15.82
CA ASP A 595 -5.87 -16.87 -17.07
C ASP A 595 -7.15 -17.75 -17.13
N LEU A 596 -8.30 -17.13 -16.84
CA LEU A 596 -9.62 -17.79 -16.74
C LEU A 596 -10.72 -16.93 -17.40
N GLU A 597 -11.81 -17.57 -17.78
CA GLU A 597 -13.06 -16.90 -18.14
C GLU A 597 -14.14 -17.17 -17.08
N ILE A 598 -14.95 -16.16 -16.71
CA ILE A 598 -15.99 -16.21 -15.67
C ILE A 598 -17.33 -15.80 -16.28
N HIS A 599 -18.22 -16.78 -16.48
CA HIS A 599 -19.41 -16.64 -17.30
C HIS A 599 -20.72 -16.93 -16.57
N ASP A 600 -21.80 -16.39 -17.12
CA ASP A 600 -23.17 -16.86 -16.90
C ASP A 600 -23.63 -16.84 -15.42
N GLY A 601 -23.01 -16.03 -14.57
CA GLY A 601 -23.58 -15.74 -13.27
C GLY A 601 -24.93 -15.03 -13.43
N TYR A 602 -25.92 -15.42 -12.63
CA TYR A 602 -27.22 -14.76 -12.62
C TYR A 602 -27.68 -14.45 -11.20
N GLY A 603 -27.68 -13.17 -10.84
CA GLY A 603 -28.11 -12.71 -9.52
C GLY A 603 -29.59 -12.97 -9.23
N SER A 604 -29.97 -12.84 -7.97
CA SER A 604 -31.37 -12.92 -7.52
C SER A 604 -32.21 -11.79 -8.12
N LEU A 605 -33.50 -12.07 -8.35
CA LEU A 605 -34.50 -11.09 -8.77
C LEU A 605 -34.95 -10.17 -7.63
N GLY A 606 -34.71 -10.56 -6.37
CA GLY A 606 -35.17 -9.81 -5.20
C GLY A 606 -34.24 -8.64 -4.87
N SER A 607 -34.78 -7.41 -4.88
CA SER A 607 -34.03 -6.20 -4.53
C SER A 607 -33.53 -6.11 -3.08
N PHE A 608 -34.02 -7.01 -2.22
CA PHE A 608 -33.63 -7.10 -0.81
C PHE A 608 -32.85 -8.39 -0.48
N ASP A 609 -32.51 -9.18 -1.50
CA ASP A 609 -31.80 -10.45 -1.35
C ASP A 609 -30.27 -10.24 -1.47
N PHE A 610 -29.74 -9.28 -0.70
CA PHE A 610 -28.32 -9.02 -0.65
C PHE A 610 -27.62 -10.10 0.21
N PRO A 611 -26.48 -10.67 -0.23
CA PRO A 611 -25.68 -10.29 -1.39
C PRO A 611 -26.08 -10.95 -2.71
N ASN A 612 -26.95 -11.96 -2.71
CA ASN A 612 -27.29 -12.81 -3.87
C ASN A 612 -27.77 -12.04 -5.12
N ASN A 613 -28.25 -10.81 -4.96
CA ASN A 613 -28.69 -9.96 -6.07
C ASN A 613 -27.56 -9.18 -6.76
N SER A 614 -26.31 -9.30 -6.31
CA SER A 614 -25.20 -8.42 -6.75
C SER A 614 -23.93 -9.20 -7.12
N GLY A 615 -23.12 -8.73 -8.06
CA GLY A 615 -21.82 -9.36 -8.38
C GLY A 615 -21.95 -10.78 -8.91
N ALA A 616 -22.63 -10.98 -10.03
CA ALA A 616 -22.97 -12.34 -10.47
C ALA A 616 -21.76 -13.14 -10.99
N GLY A 617 -20.75 -12.48 -11.56
CA GLY A 617 -19.48 -13.12 -11.86
C GLY A 617 -18.63 -13.33 -10.59
N LEU A 618 -18.32 -12.25 -9.88
CA LEU A 618 -17.52 -12.25 -8.66
C LEU A 618 -18.08 -11.27 -7.63
N PHE A 619 -18.27 -11.75 -6.41
CA PHE A 619 -18.56 -10.93 -5.24
C PHE A 619 -17.34 -10.89 -4.30
N CYS A 620 -16.83 -9.69 -4.01
CA CYS A 620 -15.64 -9.47 -3.19
C CYS A 620 -16.02 -8.68 -1.93
N ASP A 621 -16.13 -9.35 -0.79
CA ASP A 621 -16.58 -8.73 0.46
C ASP A 621 -15.43 -8.41 1.41
N GLY A 622 -15.14 -7.12 1.57
CA GLY A 622 -14.18 -6.60 2.53
C GLY A 622 -14.83 -5.86 3.70
N SER A 623 -16.14 -6.00 3.92
CA SER A 623 -16.89 -5.19 4.91
C SER A 623 -16.43 -5.41 6.35
N GLY A 624 -16.36 -4.33 7.13
CA GLY A 624 -16.05 -4.33 8.57
C GLY A 624 -14.62 -3.92 8.90
N THR A 625 -14.44 -3.33 10.09
CA THR A 625 -13.13 -2.87 10.57
C THR A 625 -12.09 -3.99 10.56
N GLY A 626 -11.01 -3.78 9.81
CA GLY A 626 -9.91 -4.73 9.71
C GLY A 626 -10.15 -5.90 8.76
N ASN A 627 -11.25 -5.90 8.00
CA ASN A 627 -11.51 -6.85 6.93
C ASN A 627 -11.05 -6.28 5.59
N ALA A 628 -10.70 -7.16 4.65
CA ALA A 628 -10.29 -6.73 3.32
C ALA A 628 -10.55 -7.80 2.25
N CYS A 629 -11.00 -7.35 1.08
CA CYS A 629 -11.08 -8.13 -0.16
C CYS A 629 -10.41 -7.39 -1.32
N SER A 630 -9.12 -7.64 -1.50
CA SER A 630 -8.25 -6.95 -2.45
C SER A 630 -7.35 -7.94 -3.21
N PRO A 631 -7.92 -8.89 -3.97
CA PRO A 631 -7.16 -9.88 -4.74
C PRO A 631 -6.40 -9.23 -5.93
N TYR A 632 -5.43 -9.98 -6.48
CA TYR A 632 -4.83 -9.69 -7.78
C TYR A 632 -5.48 -10.57 -8.85
N ILE A 633 -6.11 -9.95 -9.85
CA ILE A 633 -6.82 -10.65 -10.93
C ILE A 633 -6.18 -10.25 -12.27
N ALA A 634 -5.71 -11.22 -13.04
CA ALA A 634 -4.96 -10.95 -14.27
C ALA A 634 -5.37 -11.84 -15.44
N ASN A 635 -5.50 -11.26 -16.63
CA ASN A 635 -5.89 -11.98 -17.86
C ASN A 635 -7.20 -12.76 -17.68
N VAL A 636 -8.22 -12.09 -17.13
CA VAL A 636 -9.52 -12.68 -16.85
C VAL A 636 -10.61 -12.00 -17.66
N ARG A 637 -11.49 -12.80 -18.26
CA ARG A 637 -12.68 -12.33 -18.96
C ARG A 637 -13.94 -12.59 -18.15
N PHE A 638 -14.70 -11.55 -17.84
CA PHE A 638 -16.04 -11.61 -17.28
C PHE A 638 -17.05 -11.41 -18.41
N TYR A 639 -17.84 -12.44 -18.71
CA TYR A 639 -18.73 -12.44 -19.86
C TYR A 639 -20.15 -12.86 -19.49
N ASN A 640 -21.15 -12.13 -20.00
CA ASN A 640 -22.57 -12.47 -19.86
C ASN A 640 -23.03 -12.73 -18.41
N ASN A 641 -22.48 -11.99 -17.44
CA ASN A 641 -22.95 -12.04 -16.05
C ASN A 641 -24.06 -11.00 -15.84
N GLN A 642 -25.15 -11.40 -15.18
CA GLN A 642 -26.36 -10.59 -15.11
C GLN A 642 -26.91 -10.47 -13.69
N THR A 643 -27.30 -9.27 -13.25
CA THR A 643 -27.95 -9.03 -11.95
C THR A 643 -29.29 -8.31 -12.13
N PRO A 644 -30.42 -9.02 -12.26
CA PRO A 644 -31.71 -8.39 -12.51
C PRO A 644 -32.27 -7.66 -11.27
N GLY A 645 -31.92 -8.10 -10.05
CA GLY A 645 -32.44 -7.53 -8.81
C GLY A 645 -31.45 -6.68 -8.01
N GLY A 646 -30.24 -6.43 -8.48
CA GLY A 646 -29.21 -5.68 -7.74
C GLY A 646 -28.18 -5.08 -8.67
N SER A 647 -26.93 -4.92 -8.23
CA SER A 647 -25.91 -4.13 -8.96
C SER A 647 -24.64 -4.95 -9.23
N GLY A 648 -23.76 -4.46 -10.12
CA GLY A 648 -22.51 -5.14 -10.45
C GLY A 648 -22.77 -6.42 -11.23
N GLY A 649 -23.07 -6.34 -12.53
CA GLY A 649 -23.39 -7.53 -13.34
C GLY A 649 -22.27 -8.58 -13.28
N ALA A 650 -21.02 -8.17 -13.49
CA ALA A 650 -19.86 -9.05 -13.34
C ALA A 650 -19.23 -8.99 -11.94
N LEU A 651 -18.76 -7.83 -11.49
CA LEU A 651 -17.96 -7.68 -10.29
C LEU A 651 -18.64 -6.74 -9.30
N PHE A 652 -18.74 -7.17 -8.04
CA PHE A 652 -19.17 -6.30 -6.94
C PHE A 652 -18.07 -6.25 -5.86
N ASN A 653 -17.51 -5.06 -5.67
CA ASN A 653 -16.50 -4.77 -4.65
C ASN A 653 -17.20 -4.11 -3.46
N GLN A 654 -17.27 -4.83 -2.35
CA GLN A 654 -18.06 -4.45 -1.19
C GLN A 654 -17.14 -4.03 -0.05
N ALA A 655 -17.14 -2.75 0.30
CA ALA A 655 -16.35 -2.18 1.39
C ALA A 655 -17.22 -1.27 2.26
N ASN A 656 -17.96 -1.86 3.20
CA ASN A 656 -18.82 -1.12 4.14
C ASN A 656 -18.19 -1.10 5.54
N ASN A 657 -18.50 -0.08 6.35
CA ASN A 657 -18.12 0.01 7.77
C ASN A 657 -16.61 -0.15 8.01
N GLU A 658 -15.81 0.80 7.53
CA GLU A 658 -14.33 0.79 7.63
C GLU A 658 -13.63 -0.39 6.92
N GLY A 659 -14.37 -1.18 6.14
CA GLY A 659 -13.84 -2.27 5.33
C GLY A 659 -13.05 -1.80 4.09
N GLU A 660 -12.28 -2.71 3.50
CA GLU A 660 -11.48 -2.44 2.30
C GLU A 660 -11.79 -3.41 1.16
N SER A 661 -12.12 -2.92 -0.03
CA SER A 661 -12.22 -3.74 -1.24
C SER A 661 -11.53 -3.04 -2.42
N GLN A 662 -10.27 -3.40 -2.64
CA GLN A 662 -9.38 -2.70 -3.57
C GLN A 662 -8.66 -3.71 -4.48
N PRO A 663 -9.40 -4.49 -5.31
CA PRO A 663 -8.76 -5.46 -6.18
C PRO A 663 -7.84 -4.77 -7.21
N GLN A 664 -6.78 -5.48 -7.57
CA GLN A 664 -5.86 -5.10 -8.64
C GLN A 664 -6.20 -5.93 -9.87
N LEU A 665 -6.70 -5.28 -10.92
CA LEU A 665 -7.18 -5.90 -12.15
C LEU A 665 -6.24 -5.56 -13.30
N MET A 666 -5.63 -6.57 -13.92
CA MET A 666 -4.67 -6.39 -15.02
C MET A 666 -5.12 -7.17 -16.24
N ASN A 667 -5.15 -6.54 -17.42
CA ASN A 667 -5.55 -7.21 -18.68
C ASN A 667 -6.90 -7.91 -18.56
N VAL A 668 -7.89 -7.24 -17.96
CA VAL A 668 -9.22 -7.81 -17.74
C VAL A 668 -10.19 -7.37 -18.83
N ILE A 669 -11.12 -8.26 -19.18
CA ILE A 669 -12.18 -7.97 -20.15
C ILE A 669 -13.52 -8.12 -19.44
N PHE A 670 -14.36 -7.10 -19.49
CA PHE A 670 -15.76 -7.12 -19.06
C PHE A 670 -16.63 -6.92 -20.29
N GLU A 671 -17.34 -7.96 -20.70
CA GLU A 671 -18.09 -7.99 -21.94
C GLU A 671 -19.52 -8.52 -21.76
N ASP A 672 -20.49 -7.83 -22.34
CA ASP A 672 -21.91 -8.21 -22.35
C ASP A 672 -22.49 -8.48 -20.94
N ASN A 673 -21.96 -7.82 -19.90
CA ASN A 673 -22.50 -7.94 -18.54
C ASN A 673 -23.62 -6.93 -18.33
N SER A 674 -24.64 -7.31 -17.53
CA SER A 674 -25.85 -6.49 -17.42
C SER A 674 -26.48 -6.43 -16.03
N THR A 675 -27.19 -5.34 -15.77
CA THR A 675 -27.96 -5.12 -14.54
C THR A 675 -29.16 -4.21 -14.78
N GLN A 676 -30.21 -4.32 -13.98
CA GLN A 676 -31.32 -3.34 -13.99
C GLN A 676 -31.00 -2.09 -13.15
N TYR A 677 -29.99 -2.12 -12.28
CA TYR A 677 -29.63 -1.01 -11.41
C TYR A 677 -28.32 -0.38 -11.89
N ASN A 678 -27.22 -0.63 -11.18
CA ASN A 678 -25.99 0.15 -11.34
C ASN A 678 -24.78 -0.73 -11.61
N GLY A 679 -23.88 -0.28 -12.47
CA GLY A 679 -22.61 -0.97 -12.75
C GLY A 679 -22.82 -2.27 -13.53
N GLY A 680 -23.09 -2.19 -14.82
CA GLY A 680 -23.31 -3.40 -15.65
C GLY A 680 -22.12 -4.36 -15.65
N ALA A 681 -20.90 -3.83 -15.62
CA ALA A 681 -19.70 -4.63 -15.37
C ALA A 681 -19.34 -4.64 -13.88
N MET A 682 -19.06 -3.48 -13.30
CA MET A 682 -18.43 -3.35 -11.99
C MET A 682 -19.17 -2.37 -11.10
N TYR A 683 -19.42 -2.77 -9.85
CA TYR A 683 -19.93 -1.89 -8.81
C TYR A 683 -18.94 -1.81 -7.66
N ASN A 684 -18.48 -0.59 -7.36
CA ASN A 684 -17.54 -0.30 -6.27
C ASN A 684 -18.29 0.38 -5.13
N ASN A 685 -18.44 -0.33 -4.01
CA ASN A 685 -19.29 0.10 -2.90
C ASN A 685 -18.48 0.47 -1.66
N GLY A 686 -18.02 1.72 -1.57
CA GLY A 686 -17.32 2.28 -0.41
C GLY A 686 -18.26 3.02 0.52
N LEU A 687 -18.96 2.29 1.39
CA LEU A 687 -19.98 2.82 2.30
C LEU A 687 -19.46 3.01 3.73
N ASN A 688 -20.00 4.00 4.45
CA ASN A 688 -19.81 4.18 5.90
C ASN A 688 -18.34 4.03 6.35
N SER A 689 -17.48 4.95 5.93
CA SER A 689 -16.03 4.95 6.13
C SER A 689 -15.26 3.79 5.46
N GLY A 690 -15.92 2.92 4.70
CA GLY A 690 -15.26 1.89 3.92
C GLY A 690 -14.66 2.42 2.61
N ASN A 691 -13.70 1.68 2.06
CA ASN A 691 -12.94 2.07 0.88
C ASN A 691 -13.01 1.01 -0.23
N SER A 692 -13.74 1.31 -1.29
CA SER A 692 -13.85 0.49 -2.50
C SER A 692 -13.20 1.19 -3.70
N SER A 693 -11.88 1.10 -3.81
CA SER A 693 -11.09 1.81 -4.83
C SER A 693 -10.20 0.84 -5.61
N PRO A 694 -10.72 0.15 -6.65
CA PRO A 694 -9.94 -0.80 -7.43
C PRO A 694 -8.88 -0.10 -8.29
N VAL A 695 -7.85 -0.86 -8.70
CA VAL A 695 -6.90 -0.43 -9.71
C VAL A 695 -7.08 -1.31 -10.94
N VAL A 696 -7.37 -0.71 -12.08
CA VAL A 696 -7.55 -1.40 -13.36
C VAL A 696 -6.51 -0.91 -14.34
N VAL A 697 -5.71 -1.84 -14.88
CA VAL A 697 -4.72 -1.55 -15.90
C VAL A 697 -5.00 -2.41 -17.11
N ASN A 698 -5.07 -1.79 -18.29
CA ASN A 698 -5.38 -2.44 -19.55
C ASN A 698 -6.72 -3.21 -19.51
N GLY A 699 -7.76 -2.56 -18.96
CA GLY A 699 -9.11 -3.09 -18.90
C GLY A 699 -9.90 -2.80 -20.18
N THR A 700 -10.68 -3.77 -20.65
CA THR A 700 -11.65 -3.57 -21.74
C THR A 700 -13.07 -3.75 -21.21
N PHE A 701 -13.90 -2.72 -21.34
CA PHE A 701 -15.32 -2.71 -20.95
C PHE A 701 -16.17 -2.54 -22.21
N LEU A 702 -16.74 -3.64 -22.69
CA LEU A 702 -17.45 -3.70 -23.96
C LEU A 702 -18.92 -4.11 -23.76
N ASN A 703 -19.85 -3.35 -24.33
CA ASN A 703 -21.28 -3.71 -24.38
C ASN A 703 -21.94 -3.98 -23.01
N ASN A 704 -21.42 -3.40 -21.92
CA ASN A 704 -22.03 -3.59 -20.61
C ASN A 704 -23.22 -2.64 -20.45
N THR A 705 -24.30 -3.13 -19.84
CA THR A 705 -25.57 -2.41 -19.76
C THR A 705 -26.06 -2.30 -18.32
N ALA A 706 -26.46 -1.10 -17.90
CA ALA A 706 -27.14 -0.85 -16.62
C ALA A 706 -28.48 -0.15 -16.86
N GLY A 707 -29.49 -0.43 -16.03
CA GLY A 707 -30.77 0.27 -16.13
C GLY A 707 -30.75 1.69 -15.56
N ASN A 708 -29.85 1.99 -14.62
CA ASN A 708 -29.75 3.30 -13.97
C ASN A 708 -28.39 3.97 -14.23
N GLY A 709 -27.37 3.69 -13.42
CA GLY A 709 -26.08 4.39 -13.50
C GLY A 709 -24.92 3.49 -13.90
N GLY A 710 -24.04 3.97 -14.77
CA GLY A 710 -22.74 3.35 -15.02
C GLY A 710 -22.86 2.04 -15.78
N GLY A 711 -23.07 2.11 -17.10
CA GLY A 711 -23.27 0.91 -17.93
C GLY A 711 -22.11 -0.08 -17.80
N ALA A 712 -20.89 0.42 -17.63
CA ALA A 712 -19.75 -0.36 -17.18
C ALA A 712 -19.54 -0.27 -15.66
N ILE A 713 -19.27 0.92 -15.13
CA ILE A 713 -18.77 1.09 -13.75
C ILE A 713 -19.64 2.06 -12.97
N TYR A 714 -20.00 1.65 -11.75
CA TYR A 714 -20.58 2.55 -10.76
C TYR A 714 -19.67 2.64 -9.53
N ASN A 715 -19.25 3.86 -9.18
CA ASN A 715 -18.45 4.15 -8.00
C ASN A 715 -19.32 4.83 -6.93
N ASN A 716 -19.59 4.11 -5.85
CA ASN A 716 -20.41 4.58 -4.74
C ASN A 716 -19.54 4.91 -3.52
N GLY A 717 -19.35 6.20 -3.26
CA GLY A 717 -18.58 6.70 -2.13
C GLY A 717 -19.42 7.17 -0.95
N ASN A 718 -20.72 6.85 -0.84
CA ASN A 718 -21.60 7.41 0.21
C ASN A 718 -21.06 7.19 1.64
N HIS A 719 -20.82 8.27 2.39
CA HIS A 719 -20.17 8.27 3.72
C HIS A 719 -18.77 7.59 3.76
N GLY A 720 -18.20 7.20 2.63
CA GLY A 720 -16.95 6.44 2.52
C GLY A 720 -16.13 6.89 1.32
N ARG A 721 -15.49 5.95 0.63
CA ARG A 721 -14.63 6.25 -0.52
C ARG A 721 -14.76 5.23 -1.64
N SER A 722 -14.97 5.71 -2.86
CA SER A 722 -14.84 4.93 -4.09
C SER A 722 -14.12 5.73 -5.19
N SER A 723 -12.78 5.66 -5.15
CA SER A 723 -11.85 6.47 -5.96
C SER A 723 -10.88 5.55 -6.72
N GLY A 724 -11.40 4.67 -7.56
CA GLY A 724 -10.57 3.74 -8.34
C GLY A 724 -9.65 4.42 -9.36
N THR A 725 -8.62 3.70 -9.81
CA THR A 725 -7.68 4.16 -10.85
C THR A 725 -7.80 3.27 -12.09
N PHE A 726 -7.92 3.88 -13.26
CA PHE A 726 -8.09 3.20 -14.54
C PHE A 726 -7.02 3.70 -15.52
N LEU A 727 -6.13 2.79 -15.93
CA LEU A 727 -5.01 3.08 -16.81
C LEU A 727 -5.10 2.26 -18.10
N LEU A 728 -4.74 2.85 -19.24
CA LEU A 728 -4.59 2.14 -20.52
C LEU A 728 -5.86 1.36 -20.93
N SER A 729 -7.04 1.85 -20.54
CA SER A 729 -8.28 1.09 -20.61
C SER A 729 -9.22 1.60 -21.71
N ARG A 730 -10.15 0.75 -22.15
CA ARG A 730 -11.13 1.07 -23.20
C ARG A 730 -12.55 0.79 -22.72
N PHE A 731 -13.43 1.77 -22.86
CA PHE A 731 -14.87 1.68 -22.61
C PHE A 731 -15.60 1.88 -23.92
N SER A 732 -16.32 0.87 -24.39
CA SER A 732 -17.01 0.97 -25.67
C SER A 732 -18.39 0.36 -25.67
N SER A 733 -19.33 1.08 -26.27
CA SER A 733 -20.70 0.61 -26.47
C SER A 733 -21.41 0.24 -25.17
N ASN A 734 -21.02 0.83 -24.04
CA ASN A 734 -21.72 0.65 -22.78
C ASN A 734 -22.95 1.57 -22.72
N GLN A 735 -24.00 1.12 -22.05
CA GLN A 735 -25.28 1.82 -22.01
C GLN A 735 -25.86 1.92 -20.60
N ALA A 736 -26.38 3.09 -20.24
CA ALA A 736 -27.14 3.33 -19.00
C ALA A 736 -28.13 4.50 -19.14
N ASP A 737 -28.90 4.78 -18.08
CA ASP A 737 -29.70 6.01 -18.01
C ASP A 737 -28.80 7.23 -17.68
N TYR A 738 -27.84 7.06 -16.78
CA TYR A 738 -26.84 8.05 -16.39
C TYR A 738 -25.43 7.48 -16.48
N GLY A 739 -24.49 8.18 -17.10
CA GLY A 739 -23.10 7.71 -17.20
C GLY A 739 -23.02 6.43 -18.03
N GLY A 740 -23.16 6.55 -19.36
CA GLY A 740 -23.29 5.37 -20.24
C GLY A 740 -22.18 4.34 -20.06
N ALA A 741 -20.96 4.78 -19.71
CA ALA A 741 -19.91 3.90 -19.21
C ALA A 741 -19.72 4.01 -17.69
N VAL A 742 -19.52 5.22 -17.15
CA VAL A 742 -19.07 5.43 -15.76
C VAL A 742 -20.01 6.37 -15.03
N TYR A 743 -20.40 5.99 -13.81
CA TYR A 743 -21.11 6.84 -12.87
C TYR A 743 -20.32 6.95 -11.56
N ASN A 744 -20.06 8.17 -11.09
CA ASN A 744 -19.42 8.44 -9.81
C ASN A 744 -20.35 9.18 -8.87
N SER A 745 -20.43 8.68 -7.65
CA SER A 745 -21.36 9.15 -6.63
C SER A 745 -20.62 9.43 -5.33
N GLY A 746 -20.23 10.69 -5.10
CA GLY A 746 -19.85 11.16 -3.77
C GLY A 746 -21.10 11.62 -3.04
N GLN A 747 -21.43 11.04 -1.89
CA GLN A 747 -22.62 11.44 -1.14
C GLN A 747 -22.32 11.54 0.36
N ASP A 748 -23.00 12.47 1.02
CA ASP A 748 -23.03 12.58 2.49
C ASP A 748 -21.60 12.59 3.11
N LEU A 749 -20.78 13.59 2.72
CA LEU A 749 -19.34 13.72 3.07
C LEU A 749 -18.41 12.64 2.50
N GLY A 750 -18.96 11.70 1.74
CA GLY A 750 -18.23 10.65 1.04
C GLY A 750 -17.58 11.12 -0.26
N MET A 751 -16.62 10.32 -0.78
CA MET A 751 -15.78 10.69 -1.91
C MET A 751 -15.87 9.69 -3.07
N SER A 752 -16.08 10.18 -4.29
CA SER A 752 -15.90 9.40 -5.52
C SER A 752 -15.10 10.17 -6.56
N ASN A 753 -13.78 10.14 -6.37
CA ASN A 753 -12.79 10.88 -7.16
C ASN A 753 -11.88 9.88 -7.91
N PRO A 754 -12.36 9.21 -8.96
CA PRO A 754 -11.54 8.26 -9.71
C PRO A 754 -10.52 8.94 -10.62
N VAL A 755 -9.49 8.20 -11.01
CA VAL A 755 -8.45 8.63 -11.95
C VAL A 755 -8.55 7.83 -13.23
N PHE A 756 -8.63 8.50 -14.37
CA PHE A 756 -8.58 7.92 -15.71
C PHE A 756 -7.37 8.49 -16.45
N SER A 757 -6.42 7.62 -16.80
CA SER A 757 -5.21 7.99 -17.56
C SER A 757 -5.06 7.09 -18.77
N ASP A 758 -4.90 7.69 -19.94
CA ASP A 758 -4.64 6.97 -21.19
C ASP A 758 -5.81 6.04 -21.55
N VAL A 759 -7.01 6.59 -21.47
CA VAL A 759 -8.28 5.86 -21.62
C VAL A 759 -9.02 6.29 -22.88
N THR A 760 -9.76 5.37 -23.49
CA THR A 760 -10.71 5.69 -24.57
C THR A 760 -12.14 5.37 -24.16
N PHE A 761 -13.04 6.35 -24.30
CA PHE A 761 -14.49 6.19 -24.21
C PHE A 761 -15.09 6.36 -25.61
N ASN A 762 -15.53 5.26 -26.21
CA ASN A 762 -16.02 5.25 -27.58
C ASN A 762 -17.45 4.72 -27.70
N SER A 763 -18.36 5.52 -28.23
CA SER A 763 -19.73 5.10 -28.56
C SER A 763 -20.54 4.61 -27.35
N ASN A 764 -20.32 5.19 -26.17
CA ASN A 764 -21.14 4.92 -25.00
C ASN A 764 -22.39 5.82 -25.04
N VAL A 765 -23.50 5.30 -24.48
CA VAL A 765 -24.82 5.93 -24.59
C VAL A 765 -25.46 6.07 -23.21
N ALA A 766 -25.88 7.29 -22.86
CA ALA A 766 -26.75 7.54 -21.74
C ALA A 766 -28.14 7.97 -22.24
N ASN A 767 -29.22 7.48 -21.62
CA ASN A 767 -30.56 7.96 -21.97
C ASN A 767 -30.86 9.37 -21.44
N PHE A 768 -30.14 9.81 -20.39
CA PHE A 768 -30.27 11.16 -19.82
C PHE A 768 -28.93 11.90 -19.84
N ASP A 769 -28.00 11.61 -18.93
CA ASP A 769 -26.86 12.50 -18.70
C ASP A 769 -25.52 11.75 -18.75
N GLY A 770 -24.52 12.38 -19.37
CA GLY A 770 -23.15 11.88 -19.40
C GLY A 770 -23.00 10.62 -20.25
N GLY A 771 -22.94 10.77 -21.58
CA GLY A 771 -22.95 9.61 -22.49
C GLY A 771 -21.79 8.64 -22.26
N ALA A 772 -20.64 9.13 -21.87
CA ALA A 772 -19.56 8.31 -21.30
C ALA A 772 -19.57 8.33 -19.78
N PHE A 773 -19.72 9.51 -19.19
CA PHE A 773 -19.28 9.77 -17.83
C PHE A 773 -20.26 10.69 -17.10
N TYR A 774 -20.73 10.26 -15.94
CA TYR A 774 -21.52 11.07 -15.03
C TYR A 774 -20.80 11.17 -13.68
N SER A 775 -20.53 12.38 -13.21
CA SER A 775 -19.91 12.63 -11.91
C SER A 775 -20.76 13.56 -11.08
N ALA A 776 -21.18 13.10 -9.90
CA ALA A 776 -21.99 13.91 -9.00
C ALA A 776 -21.59 13.81 -7.52
N GLY A 777 -21.40 14.97 -6.89
CA GLY A 777 -21.26 15.14 -5.45
C GLY A 777 -22.55 15.65 -4.81
N TRP A 778 -23.19 14.89 -3.91
CA TRP A 778 -24.45 15.26 -3.26
C TRP A 778 -24.29 15.40 -1.74
N ASN A 779 -25.09 16.26 -1.11
CA ASN A 779 -25.14 16.45 0.35
C ASN A 779 -23.74 16.63 0.98
N SER A 780 -22.94 17.55 0.42
CA SER A 780 -21.54 17.78 0.84
C SER A 780 -20.58 16.61 0.57
N GLY A 781 -20.99 15.58 -0.17
CA GLY A 781 -20.10 14.61 -0.79
C GLY A 781 -19.35 15.20 -1.99
N GLN A 782 -18.29 14.54 -2.44
CA GLN A 782 -17.39 15.05 -3.47
C GLN A 782 -17.27 14.08 -4.65
N SER A 783 -17.32 14.61 -5.88
CA SER A 783 -16.99 13.84 -7.08
C SER A 783 -16.15 14.63 -8.07
N GLN A 784 -14.83 14.49 -7.91
CA GLN A 784 -13.81 15.28 -8.59
C GLN A 784 -12.85 14.34 -9.34
N PRO A 785 -13.25 13.83 -10.52
CA PRO A 785 -12.43 12.91 -11.28
C PRO A 785 -11.19 13.61 -11.88
N VAL A 786 -10.12 12.84 -12.01
CA VAL A 786 -8.93 13.24 -12.78
C VAL A 786 -8.96 12.50 -14.11
N ILE A 787 -9.01 13.26 -15.20
CA ILE A 787 -9.14 12.78 -16.58
C ILE A 787 -7.92 13.30 -17.34
N LYS A 788 -6.98 12.41 -17.63
CA LYS A 788 -5.71 12.74 -18.28
C LYS A 788 -5.50 11.85 -19.50
N ASN A 789 -5.09 12.43 -20.62
CA ASN A 789 -4.80 11.68 -21.84
C ASN A 789 -6.00 10.82 -22.29
N VAL A 790 -7.22 11.37 -22.23
CA VAL A 790 -8.45 10.61 -22.54
C VAL A 790 -9.03 11.00 -23.89
N ASN A 791 -9.50 10.01 -24.64
CA ASN A 791 -10.23 10.22 -25.88
C ASN A 791 -11.71 9.87 -25.71
N PHE A 792 -12.58 10.89 -25.74
CA PHE A 792 -14.03 10.75 -25.74
C PHE A 792 -14.54 10.86 -27.18
N LYS A 793 -14.94 9.72 -27.74
CA LYS A 793 -15.35 9.64 -29.14
C LYS A 793 -16.79 9.16 -29.30
N SER A 794 -17.60 9.93 -30.02
CA SER A 794 -18.93 9.51 -30.46
C SER A 794 -19.86 9.03 -29.34
N ASN A 795 -19.73 9.58 -28.13
CA ASN A 795 -20.63 9.28 -27.03
C ASN A 795 -21.92 10.12 -27.17
N THR A 796 -23.03 9.64 -26.63
CA THR A 796 -24.35 10.28 -26.80
C THR A 796 -25.18 10.31 -25.52
N ALA A 797 -25.82 11.46 -25.25
CA ALA A 797 -26.73 11.66 -24.12
C ALA A 797 -27.80 12.73 -24.42
N ILE A 798 -28.71 13.02 -23.49
CA ILE A 798 -29.52 14.24 -23.53
C ILE A 798 -28.68 15.44 -23.07
N ARG A 799 -27.96 15.34 -21.95
CA ARG A 799 -27.03 16.39 -21.49
C ARG A 799 -25.63 15.82 -21.34
N GLY A 800 -24.63 16.52 -21.90
CA GLY A 800 -23.24 16.11 -21.77
C GLY A 800 -22.95 14.86 -22.59
N GLY A 801 -22.80 15.00 -23.90
CA GLY A 801 -22.69 13.85 -24.81
C GLY A 801 -21.53 12.91 -24.43
N ALA A 802 -20.45 13.45 -23.87
CA ALA A 802 -19.43 12.67 -23.20
C ALA A 802 -19.52 12.79 -21.67
N LEU A 803 -19.51 14.01 -21.11
CA LEU A 803 -19.34 14.26 -19.68
C LEU A 803 -20.51 15.08 -19.12
N PHE A 804 -21.02 14.64 -17.98
CA PHE A 804 -21.85 15.44 -17.09
C PHE A 804 -21.14 15.60 -15.75
N LEU A 805 -20.99 16.84 -15.28
CA LEU A 805 -20.33 17.16 -14.01
C LEU A 805 -21.26 17.96 -13.10
N HIS A 806 -21.37 17.55 -11.85
CA HIS A 806 -22.12 18.22 -10.80
C HIS A 806 -21.43 18.05 -9.44
N ASP A 807 -21.33 19.09 -8.62
CA ASP A 807 -20.84 18.95 -7.25
C ASP A 807 -21.55 19.95 -6.32
N SER A 808 -22.13 19.47 -5.23
CA SER A 808 -22.77 20.29 -4.20
C SER A 808 -21.79 20.84 -3.17
N ALA A 809 -20.53 20.39 -3.17
CA ALA A 809 -19.50 20.80 -2.21
C ALA A 809 -18.54 21.85 -2.80
N ALA A 810 -18.28 22.94 -2.05
CA ALA A 810 -17.43 24.06 -2.49
C ALA A 810 -15.90 23.81 -2.44
N LEU A 811 -15.42 22.56 -2.31
CA LEU A 811 -14.03 22.26 -1.91
C LEU A 811 -13.16 21.47 -2.92
N GLY A 812 -13.50 21.47 -4.21
CA GLY A 812 -12.58 21.01 -5.26
C GLY A 812 -13.25 20.77 -6.61
N THR A 813 -12.47 20.41 -7.63
CA THR A 813 -12.91 20.46 -9.03
C THR A 813 -12.41 19.28 -9.86
N ALA A 814 -13.17 18.89 -10.88
CA ALA A 814 -12.70 17.92 -11.86
C ALA A 814 -11.50 18.48 -12.65
N GLN A 815 -10.53 17.61 -12.96
CA GLN A 815 -9.32 17.98 -13.70
C GLN A 815 -9.29 17.24 -15.02
N ILE A 816 -9.34 17.98 -16.13
CA ILE A 816 -9.32 17.45 -17.49
C ILE A 816 -8.06 17.98 -18.18
N SER A 817 -7.21 17.09 -18.66
CA SER A 817 -5.97 17.48 -19.33
C SER A 817 -5.59 16.56 -20.47
N ASN A 818 -4.91 17.11 -21.48
CA ASN A 818 -4.30 16.35 -22.58
C ASN A 818 -5.30 15.46 -23.35
N SER A 819 -6.56 15.88 -23.44
CA SER A 819 -7.67 15.03 -23.86
C SER A 819 -8.31 15.51 -25.17
N THR A 820 -9.04 14.61 -25.83
CA THR A 820 -9.79 14.94 -27.06
C THR A 820 -11.25 14.54 -26.91
N PHE A 821 -12.15 15.45 -27.27
CA PHE A 821 -13.58 15.22 -27.41
C PHE A 821 -13.91 15.27 -28.90
N ASP A 822 -14.13 14.10 -29.50
CA ASP A 822 -14.31 13.89 -30.94
C ASP A 822 -15.75 13.43 -31.22
N GLN A 823 -16.56 14.29 -31.85
CA GLN A 823 -17.89 13.93 -32.36
C GLN A 823 -18.87 13.39 -31.30
N ASN A 824 -18.85 13.91 -30.08
CA ASN A 824 -19.86 13.59 -29.07
C ASN A 824 -21.15 14.38 -29.35
N SER A 825 -22.30 13.83 -28.99
CA SER A 825 -23.61 14.41 -29.34
C SER A 825 -24.55 14.48 -28.14
N ALA A 826 -25.25 15.60 -27.99
CA ALA A 826 -26.29 15.77 -26.97
C ALA A 826 -27.44 16.69 -27.41
N VAL A 827 -28.45 16.87 -26.56
CA VAL A 827 -29.38 18.01 -26.67
C VAL A 827 -28.65 19.27 -26.21
N ASP A 828 -27.98 19.20 -25.06
CA ASP A 828 -27.20 20.29 -24.49
C ASP A 828 -25.80 19.83 -24.07
N GLY A 829 -24.77 20.62 -24.34
CA GLY A 829 -23.39 20.27 -24.02
C GLY A 829 -22.93 19.06 -24.83
N GLY A 830 -22.73 19.23 -26.15
CA GLY A 830 -22.44 18.13 -27.06
C GLY A 830 -21.25 17.28 -26.62
N ALA A 831 -20.23 17.89 -26.00
CA ALA A 831 -19.18 17.18 -25.28
C ALA A 831 -19.40 17.16 -23.77
N LEU A 832 -19.58 18.32 -23.15
CA LEU A 832 -19.57 18.48 -21.70
C LEU A 832 -20.73 19.37 -21.23
N TYR A 833 -21.46 18.90 -20.24
CA TYR A 833 -22.44 19.69 -19.49
C TYR A 833 -21.91 19.88 -18.06
N ASN A 834 -21.69 21.14 -17.69
CA ASN A 834 -21.16 21.55 -16.40
C ASN A 834 -22.28 22.15 -15.55
N ASP A 835 -22.77 21.37 -14.60
CA ASP A 835 -23.96 21.69 -13.83
C ASP A 835 -23.61 22.20 -12.43
N GLY A 836 -23.75 23.50 -12.23
CA GLY A 836 -23.56 24.19 -10.96
C GLY A 836 -24.82 24.24 -10.10
N GLU A 837 -25.93 23.60 -10.50
CA GLU A 837 -27.21 23.74 -9.83
C GLU A 837 -27.14 23.41 -8.34
N ASN A 838 -27.56 24.34 -7.47
CA ASN A 838 -27.49 24.20 -6.00
C ASN A 838 -26.07 23.84 -5.46
N GLY A 839 -25.02 24.12 -6.23
CA GLY A 839 -23.66 23.65 -5.98
C GLY A 839 -22.58 24.52 -6.62
N THR A 840 -21.44 23.90 -6.91
CA THR A 840 -20.24 24.54 -7.46
C THR A 840 -19.56 23.56 -8.43
N ALA A 841 -19.62 23.84 -9.73
CA ALA A 841 -19.00 23.01 -10.77
C ALA A 841 -17.93 23.81 -11.55
N HIS A 842 -16.67 23.70 -11.13
CA HIS A 842 -15.56 24.54 -11.62
C HIS A 842 -14.43 23.71 -12.26
N PRO A 843 -14.70 22.88 -13.29
CA PRO A 843 -13.67 22.01 -13.84
C PRO A 843 -12.50 22.82 -14.41
N THR A 844 -11.29 22.30 -14.21
CA THR A 844 -10.09 22.81 -14.87
C THR A 844 -9.84 21.99 -16.13
N ILE A 845 -9.72 22.67 -17.27
CA ILE A 845 -9.55 22.02 -18.57
C ILE A 845 -8.30 22.60 -19.22
N SER A 846 -7.30 21.76 -19.46
CA SER A 846 -6.05 22.20 -20.10
C SER A 846 -5.59 21.32 -21.24
N ASN A 847 -4.87 21.90 -22.20
CA ASN A 847 -4.23 21.16 -23.30
C ASN A 847 -5.22 20.18 -23.99
N THR A 848 -6.41 20.65 -24.34
CA THR A 848 -7.53 19.79 -24.74
C THR A 848 -8.11 20.24 -26.07
N THR A 849 -8.57 19.29 -26.88
CA THR A 849 -9.19 19.56 -28.18
C THR A 849 -10.65 19.12 -28.20
N PHE A 850 -11.58 20.04 -28.49
CA PHE A 850 -12.99 19.79 -28.75
C PHE A 850 -13.26 19.90 -30.24
N TYR A 851 -13.48 18.76 -30.89
CA TYR A 851 -13.67 18.68 -32.33
C TYR A 851 -15.00 18.02 -32.71
N GLY A 852 -15.79 18.70 -33.55
CA GLY A 852 -16.95 18.10 -34.19
C GLY A 852 -18.09 17.71 -33.24
N ASN A 853 -18.10 18.20 -32.00
CA ASN A 853 -19.16 17.89 -31.04
C ASN A 853 -20.44 18.65 -31.40
N SER A 854 -21.60 18.02 -31.16
CA SER A 854 -22.89 18.56 -31.61
C SER A 854 -23.89 18.59 -30.46
N ALA A 855 -24.50 19.74 -30.24
CA ALA A 855 -25.70 19.90 -29.42
C ALA A 855 -26.90 20.22 -30.32
N LEU A 856 -28.11 19.81 -29.93
CA LEU A 856 -29.32 20.27 -30.62
C LEU A 856 -29.62 21.72 -30.25
N ASP A 857 -29.50 22.09 -28.98
CA ASP A 857 -29.89 23.40 -28.47
C ASP A 857 -28.67 24.22 -28.05
N ASN A 858 -28.07 23.94 -26.89
CA ASN A 858 -27.05 24.83 -26.32
C ASN A 858 -25.68 24.15 -26.14
N GLY A 859 -24.60 24.87 -26.46
CA GLY A 859 -23.25 24.45 -26.11
C GLY A 859 -22.77 23.26 -26.94
N GLY A 860 -22.36 23.50 -28.20
CA GLY A 860 -21.97 22.43 -29.11
C GLY A 860 -20.81 21.58 -28.58
N ALA A 861 -19.83 22.23 -27.93
CA ALA A 861 -18.86 21.52 -27.08
C ALA A 861 -19.24 21.60 -25.60
N ILE A 862 -19.31 22.80 -25.01
CA ILE A 862 -19.52 22.97 -23.56
C ILE A 862 -20.80 23.76 -23.27
N HIS A 863 -21.62 23.25 -22.35
CA HIS A 863 -22.69 24.01 -21.71
C HIS A 863 -22.39 24.18 -20.22
N ASN A 864 -22.26 25.43 -19.76
CA ASN A 864 -22.15 25.79 -18.34
C ASN A 864 -23.50 26.29 -17.82
N ASN A 865 -24.06 25.56 -16.86
CA ASN A 865 -25.30 25.90 -16.17
C ASN A 865 -25.05 26.33 -14.73
N GLY A 866 -25.14 27.62 -14.44
CA GLY A 866 -24.93 28.19 -13.12
C GLY A 866 -26.19 28.40 -12.29
N GLU A 867 -27.38 28.01 -12.76
CA GLU A 867 -28.66 28.30 -12.11
C GLU A 867 -28.68 27.91 -10.62
N ASP A 868 -29.09 28.82 -9.73
CA ASP A 868 -29.08 28.63 -8.26
C ASP A 868 -27.75 28.13 -7.65
N GLY A 869 -26.61 28.28 -8.35
CA GLY A 869 -25.28 27.92 -7.87
C GLY A 869 -24.16 28.58 -8.67
N ASP A 870 -23.06 27.84 -8.94
CA ASP A 870 -21.90 28.37 -9.66
C ASP A 870 -21.33 27.35 -10.67
N SER A 871 -21.22 27.76 -11.94
CA SER A 871 -20.65 26.98 -13.04
C SER A 871 -19.63 27.82 -13.81
N SER A 872 -18.40 27.85 -13.28
CA SER A 872 -17.31 28.72 -13.75
C SER A 872 -16.04 27.90 -14.03
N PRO A 873 -15.93 27.25 -15.20
CA PRO A 873 -14.75 26.45 -15.56
C PRO A 873 -13.53 27.33 -15.93
N ASP A 874 -12.34 26.80 -15.69
CA ASP A 874 -11.05 27.41 -16.05
C ASP A 874 -10.41 26.66 -17.21
N LEU A 875 -10.23 27.33 -18.35
CA LEU A 875 -9.71 26.77 -19.60
C LEU A 875 -8.35 27.37 -19.96
N LEU A 876 -7.37 26.52 -20.22
CA LEU A 876 -6.02 26.92 -20.60
C LEU A 876 -5.50 26.07 -21.78
N ASN A 877 -5.07 26.69 -22.88
CA ASN A 877 -4.52 25.97 -24.04
C ASN A 877 -5.54 24.97 -24.63
N VAL A 878 -6.70 25.46 -25.06
CA VAL A 878 -7.79 24.62 -25.55
C VAL A 878 -8.14 25.00 -26.99
N THR A 879 -8.43 24.00 -27.83
CA THR A 879 -8.84 24.21 -29.22
C THR A 879 -10.26 23.70 -29.44
N PHE A 880 -11.15 24.56 -29.92
CA PHE A 880 -12.53 24.28 -30.32
C PHE A 880 -12.67 24.44 -31.83
N SER A 881 -13.01 23.36 -32.54
CA SER A 881 -13.26 23.43 -33.99
C SER A 881 -14.34 22.47 -34.47
N GLY A 882 -15.14 22.90 -35.45
CA GLY A 882 -16.18 22.07 -36.06
C GLY A 882 -17.37 21.74 -35.14
N ASN A 883 -17.47 22.36 -33.95
CA ASN A 883 -18.57 22.10 -33.03
C ASN A 883 -19.85 22.82 -33.50
N GLN A 884 -21.01 22.25 -33.20
CA GLN A 884 -22.30 22.68 -33.75
C GLN A 884 -23.39 22.75 -32.66
N ALA A 885 -24.21 23.82 -32.67
CA ALA A 885 -25.38 23.98 -31.80
C ALA A 885 -26.40 24.98 -32.37
N ASN A 886 -27.55 25.19 -31.72
CA ASN A 886 -28.39 26.36 -32.01
C ASN A 886 -27.79 27.63 -31.40
N TYR A 887 -27.35 27.56 -30.14
CA TYR A 887 -26.70 28.65 -29.41
C TYR A 887 -25.35 28.22 -28.84
N GLY A 888 -24.31 29.03 -29.01
CA GLY A 888 -23.00 28.81 -28.38
C GLY A 888 -22.31 27.53 -28.91
N ALA A 889 -21.89 27.51 -30.17
CA ALA A 889 -21.39 26.29 -30.79
C ALA A 889 -20.07 25.78 -30.16
N ALA A 890 -19.14 26.65 -29.77
CA ALA A 890 -18.04 26.24 -28.90
C ALA A 890 -18.47 26.20 -27.43
N MET A 891 -19.12 27.26 -26.93
CA MET A 891 -19.55 27.34 -25.53
C MET A 891 -20.85 28.10 -25.35
N PHE A 892 -21.74 27.57 -24.52
CA PHE A 892 -22.89 28.27 -23.98
C PHE A 892 -22.75 28.40 -22.47
N SER A 893 -22.98 29.59 -21.92
CA SER A 893 -22.92 29.85 -20.49
C SER A 893 -24.17 30.56 -20.00
N THR A 894 -24.80 30.03 -18.95
CA THR A 894 -25.94 30.65 -18.30
C THR A 894 -25.72 30.78 -16.80
N GLY A 895 -25.95 31.97 -16.24
CA GLY A 895 -25.98 32.16 -14.78
C GLY A 895 -27.33 31.79 -14.18
N GLY A 896 -28.40 31.79 -14.97
CA GLY A 896 -29.75 31.49 -14.49
C GLY A 896 -30.24 32.43 -13.38
N LEU A 897 -31.36 32.06 -12.73
CA LEU A 897 -31.85 32.80 -11.58
C LEU A 897 -30.94 32.54 -10.36
N ASN A 898 -30.53 33.61 -9.68
CA ASN A 898 -29.69 33.59 -8.46
C ASN A 898 -28.32 32.89 -8.57
N GLY A 899 -27.90 32.52 -9.78
CA GLY A 899 -26.70 31.77 -10.02
C GLY A 899 -25.59 32.56 -10.70
N VAL A 900 -24.44 31.91 -10.89
CA VAL A 900 -23.25 32.50 -11.49
C VAL A 900 -22.66 31.54 -12.54
N SER A 901 -22.31 32.09 -13.70
CA SER A 901 -21.41 31.43 -14.62
C SER A 901 -20.40 32.45 -15.13
N SER A 902 -19.14 32.25 -14.75
CA SER A 902 -18.01 33.14 -15.06
C SER A 902 -16.79 32.38 -15.59
N PRO A 903 -16.87 31.67 -16.74
CA PRO A 903 -15.72 30.94 -17.27
C PRO A 903 -14.49 31.83 -17.51
N THR A 904 -13.30 31.30 -17.19
CA THR A 904 -12.03 31.94 -17.52
C THR A 904 -11.30 31.16 -18.61
N MET A 905 -10.74 31.87 -19.58
CA MET A 905 -10.24 31.29 -20.83
C MET A 905 -8.93 31.98 -21.22
N ARG A 906 -7.85 31.20 -21.39
CA ARG A 906 -6.56 31.69 -21.87
C ARG A 906 -5.92 30.76 -22.89
N HIS A 907 -5.27 31.32 -23.91
CA HIS A 907 -4.67 30.55 -25.00
C HIS A 907 -5.68 29.63 -25.69
N ILE A 908 -6.86 30.16 -25.98
CA ILE A 908 -7.94 29.41 -26.61
C ILE A 908 -7.95 29.65 -28.11
N ILE A 909 -8.20 28.61 -28.90
CA ILE A 909 -8.63 28.74 -30.29
C ILE A 909 -10.11 28.36 -30.38
N MET A 910 -10.96 29.27 -30.87
CA MET A 910 -12.35 28.97 -31.25
C MET A 910 -12.54 29.30 -32.73
N TRP A 911 -12.45 28.29 -33.61
CA TRP A 911 -12.49 28.51 -35.06
C TRP A 911 -13.19 27.38 -35.82
N GLY A 912 -14.04 27.74 -36.78
CA GLY A 912 -14.82 26.82 -37.61
C GLY A 912 -15.95 26.14 -36.84
N ASN A 913 -16.47 26.77 -35.80
CA ASN A 913 -17.66 26.29 -35.07
C ASN A 913 -18.91 26.94 -35.70
N THR A 914 -20.08 26.31 -35.59
CA THR A 914 -21.28 26.79 -36.30
C THR A 914 -22.51 26.74 -35.40
N ALA A 915 -23.06 27.91 -35.08
CA ALA A 915 -24.34 28.08 -34.44
C ALA A 915 -25.42 28.37 -35.49
N THR A 916 -26.55 27.65 -35.44
CA THR A 916 -27.64 27.90 -36.40
C THR A 916 -28.41 29.19 -36.08
N THR A 917 -28.39 29.63 -34.82
CA THR A 917 -29.09 30.83 -34.36
C THR A 917 -28.12 31.93 -33.99
N GLU A 918 -27.27 31.73 -32.97
CA GLU A 918 -26.32 32.77 -32.54
C GLU A 918 -25.15 32.20 -31.74
N GLY A 919 -23.97 32.84 -31.87
CA GLY A 919 -22.79 32.53 -31.06
C GLY A 919 -22.00 31.32 -31.54
N ASP A 920 -21.32 31.44 -32.68
CA ASP A 920 -20.39 30.41 -33.18
C ASP A 920 -19.27 30.11 -32.15
N THR A 921 -18.76 31.15 -31.49
CA THR A 921 -17.77 31.03 -30.41
C THR A 921 -18.46 30.84 -29.06
N VAL A 922 -18.92 31.92 -28.42
CA VAL A 922 -19.54 31.90 -27.09
C VAL A 922 -20.92 32.56 -27.13
N TYR A 923 -21.89 31.99 -26.42
CA TYR A 923 -23.19 32.61 -26.16
C TYR A 923 -23.46 32.73 -24.65
N HIS A 924 -23.99 33.88 -24.20
CA HIS A 924 -24.30 34.13 -22.79
C HIS A 924 -25.81 34.32 -22.53
N SER A 925 -26.26 33.77 -21.41
CA SER A 925 -27.57 34.04 -20.82
C SER A 925 -27.42 34.39 -19.34
N GLN A 926 -27.40 35.68 -19.00
CA GLN A 926 -27.14 36.16 -17.63
C GLN A 926 -25.80 35.65 -17.07
N ALA A 927 -24.77 35.61 -17.93
CA ALA A 927 -23.45 35.10 -17.61
C ALA A 927 -22.37 36.09 -18.07
N GLU A 928 -21.17 35.95 -17.52
CA GLU A 928 -19.98 36.70 -17.91
C GLU A 928 -18.84 35.75 -18.25
N SER A 929 -17.84 36.19 -19.00
CA SER A 929 -16.63 35.40 -19.22
C SER A 929 -15.41 36.29 -19.41
N THR A 930 -14.23 35.74 -19.15
CA THR A 930 -12.95 36.42 -19.43
C THR A 930 -12.16 35.60 -20.42
N ILE A 931 -11.77 36.21 -21.54
CA ILE A 931 -10.94 35.59 -22.58
C ILE A 931 -9.68 36.42 -22.79
N ASP A 932 -8.51 35.79 -22.69
CA ASP A 932 -7.22 36.44 -22.73
C ASP A 932 -6.26 35.69 -23.67
N ASP A 933 -5.41 36.42 -24.40
CA ASP A 933 -4.36 35.86 -25.28
C ASP A 933 -4.87 34.70 -26.15
N SER A 934 -5.86 34.96 -27.01
CA SER A 934 -6.63 33.90 -27.68
C SER A 934 -6.99 34.23 -29.14
N ILE A 935 -7.31 33.20 -29.93
CA ILE A 935 -7.76 33.32 -31.32
C ILE A 935 -9.25 33.00 -31.41
N LEU A 936 -10.06 33.99 -31.78
CA LEU A 936 -11.51 33.85 -31.86
C LEU A 936 -12.01 34.23 -33.25
N GLU A 937 -12.79 33.35 -33.87
CA GLU A 937 -13.51 33.67 -35.09
C GLU A 937 -14.49 34.82 -34.82
N TYR A 938 -14.35 35.91 -35.58
CA TYR A 938 -15.08 37.20 -35.42
C TYR A 938 -14.65 38.09 -34.22
N GLY A 939 -13.53 37.79 -33.57
CA GLY A 939 -13.00 38.61 -32.47
C GLY A 939 -13.75 38.41 -31.15
N CYS A 940 -13.74 39.41 -30.28
CA CYS A 940 -14.36 39.30 -28.95
C CYS A 940 -15.89 39.13 -29.06
N PRO A 941 -16.48 38.06 -28.49
CA PRO A 941 -17.91 37.81 -28.60
C PRO A 941 -18.73 38.83 -27.82
N ASN A 942 -19.84 39.29 -28.42
CA ASN A 942 -20.80 40.19 -27.78
C ASN A 942 -22.23 39.83 -28.18
N VAL A 943 -22.62 38.59 -27.87
CA VAL A 943 -23.91 37.99 -28.23
C VAL A 943 -24.64 37.45 -26.99
N GLY A 944 -25.97 37.51 -27.00
CA GLY A 944 -26.82 37.12 -25.86
C GLY A 944 -26.99 38.20 -24.78
N TYR A 945 -27.41 37.79 -23.58
CA TYR A 945 -27.67 38.66 -22.43
C TYR A 945 -26.54 38.55 -21.39
N GLY A 946 -25.34 38.98 -21.74
CA GLY A 946 -24.15 38.88 -20.89
C GLY A 946 -22.99 39.75 -21.38
N HIS A 947 -21.81 39.61 -20.77
CA HIS A 947 -20.61 40.38 -21.16
C HIS A 947 -19.36 39.49 -21.19
N THR A 948 -18.56 39.61 -22.25
CA THR A 948 -17.22 39.00 -22.33
C THR A 948 -16.16 40.07 -22.20
N ASN A 949 -15.27 39.91 -21.22
CA ASN A 949 -14.08 40.74 -21.11
C ASN A 949 -12.94 40.11 -21.90
N CYS A 950 -12.45 40.81 -22.93
CA CYS A 950 -11.41 40.31 -23.81
C CYS A 950 -10.14 41.16 -23.74
N THR A 951 -9.00 40.49 -23.65
CA THR A 951 -7.67 41.08 -23.84
C THR A 951 -6.87 40.27 -24.85
N ASN A 952 -6.08 40.95 -25.69
CA ASN A 952 -5.17 40.33 -26.66
C ASN A 952 -5.82 39.26 -27.56
N ILE A 953 -6.92 39.62 -28.23
CA ILE A 953 -7.63 38.73 -29.16
C ILE A 953 -7.12 38.89 -30.58
N ILE A 954 -6.82 37.77 -31.23
CA ILE A 954 -6.50 37.68 -32.65
C ILE A 954 -7.72 37.13 -33.39
N ASP A 955 -8.12 37.80 -34.47
CA ASP A 955 -9.29 37.44 -35.29
C ASP A 955 -8.89 36.87 -36.68
N GLN A 956 -7.63 36.48 -36.83
CA GLN A 956 -7.08 35.86 -38.04
C GLN A 956 -7.20 34.34 -37.99
N ASN A 957 -7.41 33.74 -39.16
CA ASN A 957 -7.55 32.29 -39.28
C ASN A 957 -6.30 31.56 -38.72
N PRO A 958 -6.44 30.65 -37.74
CA PRO A 958 -5.35 29.92 -37.11
C PRO A 958 -4.69 28.86 -38.01
N LEU A 959 -5.17 28.67 -39.25
CA LEU A 959 -4.61 27.73 -40.23
C LEU A 959 -4.47 26.31 -39.67
N LEU A 960 -5.47 25.85 -38.91
CA LEU A 960 -5.46 24.51 -38.32
C LEU A 960 -5.57 23.42 -39.41
N GLY A 961 -4.75 22.39 -39.30
CA GLY A 961 -4.89 21.14 -40.03
C GLY A 961 -6.08 20.29 -39.53
N PRO A 962 -6.40 19.16 -40.20
CA PRO A 962 -7.47 18.28 -39.76
C PRO A 962 -7.16 17.64 -38.40
N LEU A 963 -8.20 17.19 -37.69
CA LEU A 963 -8.03 16.33 -36.51
C LEU A 963 -7.38 15.01 -36.93
N ALA A 964 -6.12 14.83 -36.55
CA ALA A 964 -5.30 13.70 -36.98
C ALA A 964 -4.46 13.16 -35.82
N ASP A 965 -3.88 11.97 -36.03
CA ASP A 965 -2.84 11.46 -35.15
C ASP A 965 -1.53 12.19 -35.49
N ASN A 966 -1.16 13.14 -34.63
CA ASN A 966 0.01 13.99 -34.79
C ASN A 966 1.07 13.71 -33.70
N GLY A 967 1.07 12.49 -33.16
CA GLY A 967 1.85 12.10 -31.99
C GLY A 967 1.12 12.38 -30.67
N GLY A 968 1.58 11.75 -29.58
CA GLY A 968 0.91 11.79 -28.27
C GLY A 968 -0.19 10.73 -28.11
N HIS A 969 -0.97 10.83 -27.04
CA HIS A 969 -2.01 9.84 -26.68
C HIS A 969 -3.36 10.05 -27.38
N SER A 970 -3.65 11.27 -27.84
CA SER A 970 -4.94 11.65 -28.39
C SER A 970 -4.76 12.50 -29.65
N LYS A 971 -5.76 12.50 -30.54
CA LYS A 971 -5.69 13.25 -31.80
C LYS A 971 -5.74 14.75 -31.54
N THR A 972 -4.99 15.51 -32.34
CA THR A 972 -4.89 16.98 -32.24
C THR A 972 -5.04 17.65 -33.60
N MET A 973 -5.05 18.98 -33.63
CA MET A 973 -5.05 19.80 -34.85
C MET A 973 -3.80 20.69 -34.84
N LEU A 974 -2.84 20.43 -35.74
CA LEU A 974 -1.62 21.24 -35.81
C LEU A 974 -1.86 22.55 -36.57
N PRO A 975 -1.35 23.70 -36.08
CA PRO A 975 -1.28 24.91 -36.88
C PRO A 975 -0.30 24.73 -38.04
N ALA A 976 -0.66 25.24 -39.22
CA ALA A 976 0.24 25.26 -40.37
C ALA A 976 1.34 26.34 -40.21
N PRO A 977 2.45 26.27 -40.98
CA PRO A 977 3.48 27.32 -40.97
C PRO A 977 2.89 28.71 -41.23
N ASN A 978 3.37 29.71 -40.48
CA ASN A 978 2.87 31.10 -40.45
C ASN A 978 1.46 31.25 -39.88
N SER A 979 0.94 30.26 -39.15
CA SER A 979 -0.28 30.42 -38.39
C SER A 979 -0.13 31.56 -37.37
N PRO A 980 -1.17 32.39 -37.18
CA PRO A 980 -1.19 33.40 -36.12
C PRO A 980 -1.22 32.79 -34.70
N ALA A 981 -1.36 31.48 -34.57
CA ALA A 981 -1.28 30.78 -33.28
C ALA A 981 0.16 30.55 -32.81
N ILE A 982 1.13 30.53 -33.74
CA ILE A 982 2.52 30.19 -33.44
C ILE A 982 3.20 31.34 -32.72
N ASP A 983 3.82 31.07 -31.57
CA ASP A 983 4.54 32.03 -30.72
C ASP A 983 3.69 33.25 -30.29
N ALA A 984 2.38 33.07 -30.15
CA ALA A 984 1.44 34.16 -29.89
C ALA A 984 0.92 34.24 -28.45
N GLY A 985 1.19 33.23 -27.62
CA GLY A 985 0.73 33.15 -26.23
C GLY A 985 1.63 33.86 -25.22
N ASP A 986 1.16 33.95 -23.97
CA ASP A 986 1.91 34.48 -22.82
C ASP A 986 2.75 33.40 -22.11
N ASN A 987 4.06 33.60 -22.11
CA ASN A 987 5.02 32.70 -21.47
C ASN A 987 4.88 32.61 -19.94
N ASN A 988 4.26 33.59 -19.28
CA ASN A 988 4.09 33.52 -17.82
C ASN A 988 3.05 32.48 -17.39
N HIS A 989 2.18 32.05 -18.30
CA HIS A 989 1.10 31.11 -18.04
C HIS A 989 1.23 29.81 -18.85
N CYS A 990 2.43 29.50 -19.35
CA CYS A 990 2.63 28.33 -20.20
C CYS A 990 3.10 27.08 -19.45
N PRO A 991 2.35 25.96 -19.57
CA PRO A 991 2.74 24.69 -18.96
C PRO A 991 3.93 24.09 -19.70
N GLY A 992 4.68 23.21 -19.03
CA GLY A 992 5.92 22.63 -19.59
C GLY A 992 5.71 21.66 -20.74
N GLU A 993 4.49 21.18 -20.96
CA GLU A 993 4.14 20.24 -22.04
C GLU A 993 2.79 20.63 -22.68
N ASP A 994 2.61 20.31 -23.96
CA ASP A 994 1.36 20.44 -24.70
C ASP A 994 0.48 19.16 -24.60
N GLN A 995 -0.65 19.11 -25.33
CA GLN A 995 -1.56 17.96 -25.32
C GLN A 995 -0.89 16.62 -25.65
N ARG A 996 0.19 16.63 -26.45
CA ARG A 996 0.88 15.44 -26.92
C ARG A 996 1.99 14.99 -25.97
N GLY A 997 2.30 15.79 -24.95
CA GLY A 997 3.47 15.63 -24.11
C GLY A 997 4.74 16.26 -24.71
N GLU A 998 4.61 17.10 -25.73
CA GLU A 998 5.75 17.80 -26.33
C GLU A 998 6.10 19.03 -25.49
N SER A 999 7.40 19.31 -25.32
CA SER A 999 7.88 20.45 -24.53
C SER A 999 7.30 21.77 -25.00
N ARG A 1000 6.92 22.66 -24.07
CA ARG A 1000 6.40 24.00 -24.35
C ARG A 1000 7.09 25.05 -23.46
N PRO A 1001 7.45 26.24 -23.98
CA PRO A 1001 7.43 26.65 -25.39
C PRO A 1001 8.59 26.06 -26.22
N LYS A 1002 8.42 25.94 -27.55
CA LYS A 1002 9.47 25.57 -28.51
C LYS A 1002 10.06 26.76 -29.26
N GLY A 1003 9.35 27.87 -29.34
CA GLY A 1003 9.82 29.11 -29.97
C GLY A 1003 10.09 30.26 -29.00
N LEU A 1004 9.81 31.49 -29.45
CA LEU A 1004 9.93 32.71 -28.66
C LEU A 1004 8.84 32.82 -27.58
N ALA A 1005 7.66 32.27 -27.86
CA ALA A 1005 6.60 32.13 -26.89
C ALA A 1005 5.86 30.81 -27.08
N CYS A 1006 4.90 30.49 -26.23
CA CYS A 1006 4.08 29.33 -26.47
C CYS A 1006 3.01 29.60 -27.54
N ASP A 1007 2.62 28.55 -28.23
CA ASP A 1007 1.54 28.60 -29.21
C ASP A 1007 0.19 28.68 -28.49
N ILE A 1008 -0.72 29.48 -29.03
CA ILE A 1008 -2.12 29.52 -28.58
C ILE A 1008 -2.81 28.21 -29.01
N GLY A 1009 -3.62 27.62 -28.13
CA GLY A 1009 -4.34 26.37 -28.37
C GLY A 1009 -3.67 25.14 -27.75
N SER A 1010 -4.16 23.94 -28.10
CA SER A 1010 -3.82 22.70 -27.42
C SER A 1010 -2.42 22.12 -27.72
N VAL A 1011 -1.76 22.60 -28.78
CA VAL A 1011 -0.48 22.06 -29.28
C VAL A 1011 0.60 23.13 -29.40
N GLU A 1012 1.86 22.69 -29.35
CA GLU A 1012 3.07 23.51 -29.51
C GLU A 1012 3.88 23.10 -30.77
N THR A 1013 4.30 24.04 -31.60
CA THR A 1013 5.02 23.75 -32.84
C THR A 1013 6.38 24.46 -32.92
N ASP A 1014 7.30 23.89 -33.70
CA ASP A 1014 8.62 24.48 -34.00
C ASP A 1014 8.64 25.15 -35.39
N GLN A 1015 7.48 25.26 -36.05
CA GLN A 1015 7.32 25.63 -37.46
C GLN A 1015 7.12 27.15 -37.62
N GLN A 1016 8.05 27.98 -37.13
CA GLN A 1016 8.15 29.32 -37.73
C GLN A 1016 8.55 29.10 -39.20
N GLY A 1017 7.69 29.50 -40.14
CA GLY A 1017 8.11 29.60 -41.55
C GLY A 1017 9.40 30.44 -41.64
N PRO A 1018 10.20 30.33 -42.72
CA PRO A 1018 11.42 31.12 -42.83
C PRO A 1018 11.06 32.60 -42.64
N SER A 1019 11.42 33.14 -41.47
CA SER A 1019 11.30 34.56 -41.22
C SER A 1019 12.19 35.24 -42.25
N ASP A 1020 11.61 36.16 -43.02
CA ASP A 1020 12.39 37.04 -43.86
C ASP A 1020 13.14 38.00 -42.93
N ILE A 1021 14.31 37.57 -42.47
CA ILE A 1021 15.19 38.30 -41.54
C ILE A 1021 15.82 39.53 -42.24
N ILE A 1022 15.51 39.82 -43.51
CA ILE A 1022 16.23 40.84 -44.30
C ILE A 1022 15.59 42.23 -44.30
N PHE A 1023 14.33 42.45 -43.89
CA PHE A 1023 13.67 43.76 -44.10
C PHE A 1023 13.21 44.55 -42.86
N LYS A 1024 13.80 44.33 -41.68
CA LYS A 1024 13.48 45.15 -40.48
C LYS A 1024 14.30 46.45 -40.37
N ASP A 1025 15.24 46.72 -41.27
CA ASP A 1025 16.09 47.93 -41.25
C ASP A 1025 15.82 48.91 -42.40
N GLY A 1026 14.55 49.23 -42.67
CA GLY A 1026 14.16 50.57 -43.14
C GLY A 1026 14.98 51.24 -44.25
N PHE A 1027 15.28 50.54 -45.34
CA PHE A 1027 15.80 51.15 -46.57
C PHE A 1027 15.02 50.68 -47.80
N ASP A 1028 13.96 51.42 -48.12
CA ASP A 1028 13.61 51.73 -49.51
C ASP A 1028 13.12 53.19 -49.57
N ASN A 1029 13.67 53.93 -50.52
CA ASN A 1029 13.62 55.39 -50.70
C ASN A 1029 12.24 55.97 -50.99
#